data_AF-A0A0U1KKE2-F1
#
_entry.id   AF-A0A0U1KKE2-F1
#
_cell.length_a   1.000
_cell.length_b   1.000
_cell.length_c   1.000
_cell.angle_alpha   90.00
_cell.angle_beta   90.00
_cell.angle_gamma   90.00
#
_symmetry.space_group_name_H-M   'P 1'
#
loop_
_entity.id
_entity.type
_entity.pdbx_description
1 polymer ?
#
loop_
_entity_poly.entity_id
_entity_poly.type
_entity_poly.pdbx_seq_one_letter_code
_entity_poly.pdbx_strand_id
1 'polypeptide(L)'
;MAQELNITHDSAGRLIYNGKLGNPLKCIANGAKVNAVSIEAVNLYLERKDQYFRTKDAASYLGITHPGKVSKFVKEGYFPNAVKEGKIYYIPLNDLEDFKKLEDFPNPKHLRNKKKKKTNIDFGLNKADLLNDLLLYFKNIEVPKHLVKTKDYYVEYISIRISSLNKHISYIKSECSRAKKSFENIIMNLPKDVSLLTDDMIQELVSNEAYALSHRQLVNWFFQYTFRVLGMGDKETFVISPLPNPDDDGKEVYSPETYLEYIDYTKNVERHIENSLKSQYYANMWLYTIMHLMDSWRAIDIVNDLPNIEIETLNINKLEWFLKNRLSVEQAQLIINQVYLKTRGHSTSKTNSLLTFLVPMDFVLPAGNAFAICELHRRQANDKYLLQSLMTKNLKARKPNGKHLEFFKYNKALKDFKSLVMNRSTMVYLFNSIVDDSPDPELALTYTQLTRSHEKESSTAVYVKSTNFDGSLGNVSLNLFNRGHFGWIYNTLIKLMLEETKTQLPIDVRTHYIKELRKEFSPKQLEEWSTFLKNVDKRREPILNKLKELTTSEIKELIGSIFKGDMPSRNKHGQCLTYPDCKKPHLKSCFSCEYFIPQVYTIIHANQEIEQLIESIETTKYETIIERDSHFLKKYLLILNKAISVYGQKYIEKFIDLKDIRKRVLKISPILV
;
A
#
# COMPACT_ATOMS: atom_id res chain seq x y z
N MET A 1 21.70 -39.37 -42.03
CA MET A 1 21.94 -38.58 -40.79
C MET A 1 20.99 -38.88 -39.63
N ALA A 2 19.74 -38.39 -39.55
CA ALA A 2 18.91 -38.57 -38.34
C ALA A 2 18.60 -40.06 -38.04
N GLN A 3 18.32 -40.84 -39.08
CA GLN A 3 18.21 -42.30 -38.99
C GLN A 3 19.54 -42.98 -38.59
N GLU A 4 20.66 -42.65 -39.22
CA GLU A 4 21.99 -43.20 -38.85
C GLU A 4 22.42 -42.86 -37.42
N LEU A 5 22.09 -41.67 -36.92
CA LEU A 5 22.43 -41.22 -35.57
C LEU A 5 21.45 -41.73 -34.50
N ASN A 6 20.36 -42.39 -34.91
CA ASN A 6 19.24 -42.83 -34.09
C ASN A 6 18.68 -41.71 -33.18
N ILE A 7 18.39 -40.54 -33.78
CA ILE A 7 17.84 -39.35 -33.11
C ILE A 7 16.73 -38.72 -33.95
N THR A 8 15.94 -37.81 -33.36
CA THR A 8 14.88 -37.10 -34.09
C THR A 8 15.45 -36.10 -35.10
N HIS A 9 14.69 -35.79 -36.16
CA HIS A 9 15.07 -34.79 -37.17
C HIS A 9 15.37 -33.41 -36.55
N ASP A 10 14.58 -32.97 -35.57
CA ASP A 10 14.82 -31.72 -34.82
C ASP A 10 16.14 -31.73 -34.05
N SER A 11 16.49 -32.86 -33.43
CA SER A 11 17.75 -32.99 -32.70
C SER A 11 18.93 -32.96 -33.66
N ALA A 12 18.80 -33.60 -34.83
CA ALA A 12 19.80 -33.56 -35.88
C ALA A 12 19.98 -32.14 -36.45
N GLY A 13 18.89 -31.37 -36.61
CA GLY A 13 18.94 -29.95 -36.99
C GLY A 13 19.67 -29.07 -35.97
N ARG A 14 19.50 -29.34 -34.67
CA ARG A 14 20.23 -28.63 -33.60
C ARG A 14 21.72 -28.97 -33.55
N LEU A 15 22.11 -30.19 -33.89
CA LEU A 15 23.53 -30.57 -33.96
C LEU A 15 24.25 -29.79 -35.07
N ILE A 16 23.58 -29.57 -36.20
CA ILE A 16 24.08 -28.72 -37.28
C ILE A 16 24.14 -27.25 -36.85
N TYR A 17 23.06 -26.72 -36.27
CA TYR A 17 23.00 -25.31 -35.84
C TYR A 17 24.08 -24.94 -34.81
N ASN A 18 24.40 -25.88 -33.91
CA ASN A 18 25.43 -25.68 -32.88
C ASN A 18 26.85 -26.01 -33.36
N GLY A 19 27.07 -26.25 -34.66
CA GLY A 19 28.38 -26.51 -35.25
C GLY A 19 29.03 -27.84 -34.87
N LYS A 20 28.27 -28.78 -34.29
CA LYS A 20 28.82 -30.05 -33.75
C LYS A 20 29.13 -31.11 -34.81
N LEU A 21 28.66 -30.92 -36.03
CA LEU A 21 28.88 -31.81 -37.18
C LEU A 21 29.66 -31.09 -38.31
N GLY A 22 30.42 -30.04 -37.97
CA GLY A 22 31.07 -29.16 -38.94
C GLY A 22 30.12 -28.19 -39.63
N ASN A 23 30.64 -27.42 -40.60
CA ASN A 23 29.82 -26.47 -41.36
C ASN A 23 29.00 -27.21 -42.41
N PRO A 24 27.66 -27.12 -42.38
CA PRO A 24 26.82 -27.78 -43.37
C PRO A 24 26.97 -27.15 -44.75
N LEU A 25 27.04 -27.98 -45.79
CA LEU A 25 26.90 -27.55 -47.16
C LEU A 25 25.41 -27.34 -47.46
N LYS A 26 25.04 -26.17 -47.96
CA LYS A 26 23.67 -25.91 -48.41
C LYS A 26 23.51 -26.46 -49.82
N CYS A 27 22.64 -27.45 -50.00
CA CYS A 27 22.33 -28.00 -51.32
C CYS A 27 20.82 -28.09 -51.53
N ILE A 28 20.40 -28.44 -52.75
CA ILE A 28 19.00 -28.63 -53.10
C ILE A 28 18.79 -30.13 -53.34
N ALA A 29 17.89 -30.73 -52.59
CA ALA A 29 17.47 -32.12 -52.77
C ALA A 29 15.93 -32.15 -52.87
N ASN A 30 15.40 -32.82 -53.89
CA ASN A 30 13.96 -32.90 -54.17
C ASN A 30 13.24 -31.53 -54.18
N GLY A 31 13.88 -30.51 -54.77
CA GLY A 31 13.30 -29.17 -54.89
C GLY A 31 13.35 -28.30 -53.62
N ALA A 32 13.86 -28.82 -52.49
CA ALA A 32 13.97 -28.09 -51.23
C ALA A 32 15.44 -27.80 -50.86
N LYS A 33 15.70 -26.63 -50.28
CA LYS A 33 17.01 -26.30 -49.68
C LYS A 33 17.22 -27.14 -48.42
N VAL A 34 18.26 -27.96 -48.43
CA VAL A 34 18.62 -28.82 -47.30
C VAL A 34 20.07 -28.58 -46.88
N ASN A 35 20.35 -28.82 -45.60
CA ASN A 35 21.71 -28.80 -45.06
C ASN A 35 22.30 -30.21 -45.18
N ALA A 36 23.28 -30.40 -46.06
CA ALA A 36 24.05 -31.63 -46.18
C ALA A 36 25.30 -31.58 -45.30
N VAL A 37 25.65 -32.71 -44.72
CA VAL A 37 26.80 -32.91 -43.83
C VAL A 37 27.57 -34.12 -44.34
N SER A 38 28.91 -34.09 -44.32
CA SER A 38 29.69 -35.20 -44.86
C SER A 38 29.55 -36.46 -44.02
N ILE A 39 29.65 -37.63 -44.67
CA ILE A 39 29.58 -38.93 -43.98
C ILE A 39 30.74 -39.07 -42.98
N GLU A 40 31.93 -38.52 -43.30
CA GLU A 40 33.06 -38.52 -42.36
C GLU A 40 32.75 -37.72 -41.09
N ALA A 41 32.09 -36.55 -41.20
CA ALA A 41 31.73 -35.75 -40.03
C ALA A 41 30.69 -36.45 -39.13
N VAL A 42 29.78 -37.23 -39.72
CA VAL A 42 28.82 -38.06 -39.00
C VAL A 42 29.53 -39.23 -38.31
N ASN A 43 30.47 -39.89 -38.98
CA ASN A 43 31.26 -40.99 -38.40
C ASN A 43 32.17 -40.51 -37.27
N LEU A 44 32.82 -39.35 -37.42
CA LEU A 44 33.68 -38.75 -36.39
C LEU A 44 32.88 -38.32 -35.15
N TYR A 45 31.61 -37.96 -35.32
CA TYR A 45 30.68 -37.72 -34.21
C TYR A 45 30.24 -39.02 -33.52
N LEU A 46 30.00 -40.09 -34.29
CA LEU A 46 29.67 -41.41 -33.75
C LEU A 46 30.85 -42.02 -32.96
N GLU A 47 32.08 -41.92 -33.47
CA GLU A 47 33.30 -42.33 -32.74
C GLU A 47 33.47 -41.57 -31.43
N ARG A 48 33.12 -40.28 -31.40
CA ARG A 48 33.10 -39.50 -30.16
C ARG A 48 31.98 -39.93 -29.22
N LYS A 49 30.81 -40.36 -29.73
CA LYS A 49 29.64 -40.77 -28.93
C LYS A 49 29.89 -42.07 -28.15
N ASP A 50 30.70 -42.98 -28.68
CA ASP A 50 31.08 -44.24 -28.02
C ASP A 50 32.05 -44.05 -26.84
N GLN A 51 32.59 -42.84 -26.64
CA GLN A 51 33.50 -42.52 -25.53
C GLN A 51 32.81 -41.86 -24.32
N TYR A 52 31.48 -41.71 -24.31
CA TYR A 52 30.75 -41.01 -23.26
C TYR A 52 29.72 -41.90 -22.54
N PHE A 53 29.78 -41.87 -21.22
CA PHE A 53 28.88 -42.58 -20.33
C PHE A 53 27.70 -41.68 -19.91
N ARG A 54 26.49 -42.21 -19.92
CA ARG A 54 25.35 -41.51 -19.31
C ARG A 54 25.51 -41.52 -17.80
N THR A 55 24.88 -40.58 -17.11
CA THR A 55 24.90 -40.50 -15.63
C THR A 55 24.59 -41.81 -14.87
N LYS A 56 23.78 -42.72 -15.44
CA LYS A 56 23.51 -44.03 -14.84
C LYS A 56 24.70 -44.99 -15.03
N ASP A 57 25.23 -45.04 -16.24
CA ASP A 57 26.34 -45.93 -16.61
C ASP A 57 27.66 -45.46 -15.97
N ALA A 58 27.88 -44.15 -15.90
CA ALA A 58 28.97 -43.53 -15.15
C ALA A 58 28.89 -43.82 -13.64
N ALA A 59 27.67 -43.91 -13.08
CA ALA A 59 27.50 -44.26 -11.66
C ALA A 59 27.88 -45.73 -11.42
N SER A 60 27.45 -46.64 -12.30
CA SER A 60 27.88 -48.04 -12.26
C SER A 60 29.40 -48.17 -12.43
N TYR A 61 29.98 -47.43 -13.38
CA TYR A 61 31.43 -47.44 -13.67
C TYR A 61 32.28 -47.00 -12.47
N LEU A 62 31.78 -46.04 -11.69
CA LEU A 62 32.42 -45.49 -10.49
C LEU A 62 31.98 -46.22 -9.20
N GLY A 63 31.19 -47.29 -9.26
CA GLY A 63 30.71 -47.98 -8.05
C GLY A 63 29.80 -47.12 -7.14
N ILE A 64 29.14 -46.10 -7.70
CA ILE A 64 28.26 -45.17 -6.98
C ILE A 64 26.80 -45.63 -7.07
N THR A 65 26.16 -45.80 -5.92
CA THR A 65 24.80 -46.38 -5.80
C THR A 65 23.68 -45.51 -6.38
N HIS A 66 23.87 -44.18 -6.46
CA HIS A 66 22.85 -43.25 -6.93
C HIS A 66 23.35 -42.35 -8.07
N PRO A 67 22.76 -42.45 -9.29
CA PRO A 67 23.12 -41.61 -10.45
C PRO A 67 23.03 -40.09 -10.21
N GLY A 68 22.18 -39.67 -9.27
CA GLY A 68 22.08 -38.27 -8.86
C GLY A 68 23.36 -37.70 -8.24
N LYS A 69 24.22 -38.55 -7.66
CA LYS A 69 25.51 -38.15 -7.08
C LYS A 69 26.53 -37.80 -8.18
N VAL A 70 26.53 -38.56 -9.28
CA VAL A 70 27.33 -38.27 -10.48
C VAL A 70 26.88 -36.94 -11.12
N SER A 71 25.57 -36.71 -11.22
CA SER A 71 25.03 -35.42 -11.69
C SER A 71 25.45 -34.23 -10.83
N LYS A 72 25.70 -34.46 -9.53
CA LYS A 72 26.19 -33.44 -8.61
C LYS A 72 27.68 -33.16 -8.84
N PHE A 73 28.49 -34.19 -9.05
CA PHE A 73 29.91 -34.04 -9.38
C PHE A 73 30.14 -33.29 -10.70
N VAL A 74 29.28 -33.51 -11.71
CA VAL A 74 29.30 -32.69 -12.94
C VAL A 74 29.09 -31.20 -12.61
N LYS A 75 28.13 -30.86 -11.75
CA LYS A 75 27.85 -29.47 -11.35
C LYS A 75 28.94 -28.85 -10.47
N GLU A 76 29.67 -29.69 -9.75
CA GLU A 76 30.79 -29.29 -8.90
C GLU A 76 32.12 -29.20 -9.67
N GLY A 77 32.11 -29.49 -10.98
CA GLY A 77 33.25 -29.29 -11.88
C GLY A 77 34.24 -30.45 -11.93
N TYR A 78 33.93 -31.60 -11.32
CA TYR A 78 34.81 -32.77 -11.31
C TYR A 78 34.91 -33.49 -12.67
N PHE A 79 33.94 -33.24 -13.56
CA PHE A 79 33.92 -33.77 -14.91
C PHE A 79 33.86 -32.59 -15.89
N PRO A 80 34.99 -31.90 -16.11
CA PRO A 80 35.04 -30.64 -16.85
C PRO A 80 34.62 -30.80 -18.32
N ASN A 81 34.72 -32.01 -18.87
CA ASN A 81 34.38 -32.32 -20.24
C ASN A 81 32.98 -32.96 -20.36
N ALA A 82 32.19 -32.99 -19.28
CA ALA A 82 30.84 -33.51 -19.31
C ALA A 82 29.88 -32.61 -20.10
N VAL A 83 29.10 -33.21 -20.99
CA VAL A 83 28.15 -32.52 -21.86
C VAL A 83 26.72 -32.84 -21.43
N LYS A 84 25.85 -31.83 -21.43
CA LYS A 84 24.43 -32.01 -21.10
C LYS A 84 23.58 -32.02 -22.37
N GLU A 85 22.80 -33.08 -22.55
CA GLU A 85 21.80 -33.19 -23.62
C GLU A 85 20.42 -33.45 -23.02
N GLY A 86 19.50 -32.50 -23.18
CA GLY A 86 18.21 -32.53 -22.49
C GLY A 86 18.35 -32.52 -20.95
N LYS A 87 17.85 -33.58 -20.29
CA LYS A 87 17.95 -33.76 -18.83
C LYS A 87 19.10 -34.69 -18.39
N ILE A 88 19.88 -35.22 -19.33
CA ILE A 88 20.89 -36.26 -19.08
C ILE A 88 22.30 -35.68 -19.28
N TYR A 89 23.23 -36.06 -18.41
CA TYR A 89 24.65 -35.75 -18.57
C TYR A 89 25.37 -36.95 -19.21
N TYR A 90 26.27 -36.61 -20.14
CA TYR A 90 27.16 -37.51 -20.86
C TYR A 90 28.58 -37.15 -20.44
N ILE A 91 29.31 -38.11 -19.87
CA ILE A 91 30.61 -37.90 -19.23
C ILE A 91 31.65 -38.74 -19.98
N PRO A 92 32.72 -38.12 -20.52
CA PRO A 92 33.73 -38.87 -21.26
C PRO A 92 34.50 -39.83 -20.35
N LEU A 93 34.97 -40.94 -20.91
CA LEU A 93 35.73 -41.96 -20.16
C LEU A 93 36.97 -41.37 -19.45
N ASN A 94 37.69 -40.46 -20.11
CA ASN A 94 38.89 -39.83 -19.52
C ASN A 94 38.57 -39.09 -18.21
N ASP A 95 37.44 -38.38 -18.15
CA ASP A 95 36.98 -37.68 -16.94
C ASP A 95 36.63 -38.67 -15.81
N LEU A 96 36.14 -39.87 -16.14
CA LEU A 96 35.84 -40.92 -15.15
C LEU A 96 37.11 -41.62 -14.65
N GLU A 97 38.08 -41.85 -15.54
CA GLU A 97 39.38 -42.41 -15.20
C GLU A 97 40.19 -41.46 -14.32
N ASP A 98 40.25 -40.19 -14.67
CA ASP A 98 40.92 -39.17 -13.86
C ASP A 98 40.27 -39.01 -12.49
N PHE A 99 38.94 -39.19 -12.42
CA PHE A 99 38.21 -39.20 -11.15
C PHE A 99 38.49 -40.45 -10.30
N LYS A 100 38.78 -41.62 -10.90
CA LYS A 100 39.18 -42.85 -10.18
C LYS A 100 40.59 -42.78 -9.62
N LYS A 101 41.49 -42.01 -10.24
CA LYS A 101 42.87 -41.80 -9.77
C LYS A 101 42.94 -40.96 -8.49
N LEU A 102 41.84 -40.33 -8.07
CA LEU A 102 41.74 -39.66 -6.78
C LEU A 102 41.69 -40.75 -5.68
N GLU A 103 42.77 -40.88 -4.90
CA GLU A 103 43.00 -41.96 -3.91
C GLU A 103 41.87 -42.15 -2.89
N ASP A 104 41.02 -41.13 -2.70
CA ASP A 104 39.78 -41.23 -1.96
C ASP A 104 38.61 -40.79 -2.85
N PHE A 105 37.55 -41.61 -2.94
CA PHE A 105 36.23 -41.09 -3.33
C PHE A 105 35.95 -39.90 -2.41
N PRO A 106 35.69 -38.68 -2.92
CA PRO A 106 35.43 -37.54 -2.07
C PRO A 106 34.20 -37.83 -1.21
N ASN A 107 34.45 -38.31 0.01
CA ASN A 107 33.44 -38.68 0.96
C ASN A 107 32.83 -37.35 1.42
N PRO A 108 31.50 -37.18 1.47
CA PRO A 108 30.87 -35.93 1.89
C PRO A 108 31.16 -35.51 3.35
N LYS A 109 32.14 -36.15 4.02
CA LYS A 109 32.59 -35.86 5.37
C LYS A 109 33.64 -34.73 5.42
N HIS A 110 34.47 -34.53 4.38
CA HIS A 110 35.40 -33.38 4.36
C HIS A 110 34.74 -32.04 3.98
N LEU A 111 33.45 -32.06 3.59
CA LEU A 111 32.61 -30.87 3.44
C LEU A 111 31.69 -30.58 4.65
N ARG A 112 31.79 -31.37 5.74
CA ARG A 112 31.09 -31.08 7.01
C ARG A 112 31.91 -30.25 8.00
N ASN A 113 33.23 -30.11 7.80
CA ASN A 113 34.09 -29.33 8.71
C ASN A 113 34.44 -27.92 8.23
N LYS A 114 34.03 -27.51 7.03
CA LYS A 114 33.45 -26.17 6.95
C LYS A 114 32.11 -26.29 7.62
N LYS A 115 32.07 -25.95 8.92
CA LYS A 115 31.01 -25.06 9.40
C LYS A 115 30.78 -24.08 8.25
N LYS A 116 29.77 -24.35 7.42
CA LYS A 116 28.84 -23.28 7.11
C LYS A 116 28.50 -22.78 8.50
N LYS A 117 29.25 -21.77 8.96
CA LYS A 117 28.62 -20.59 9.54
C LYS A 117 27.33 -20.53 8.76
N LYS A 118 26.18 -20.77 9.42
CA LYS A 118 24.91 -20.17 9.00
C LYS A 118 25.41 -18.83 8.45
N THR A 119 25.51 -18.69 7.12
CA THR A 119 25.90 -17.40 6.56
C THR A 119 24.78 -16.57 7.10
N ASN A 120 25.12 -15.75 8.10
CA ASN A 120 24.19 -14.88 8.78
C ASN A 120 23.25 -14.40 7.70
N ILE A 121 21.95 -14.63 7.89
CA ILE A 121 20.94 -14.18 6.93
C ILE A 121 21.08 -12.65 6.86
N ASP A 122 21.99 -12.10 6.06
CA ASP A 122 22.42 -10.68 6.04
C ASP A 122 22.19 -9.90 7.35
N PHE A 123 22.47 -10.52 8.49
CA PHE A 123 22.10 -9.99 9.79
C PHE A 123 23.24 -9.09 10.22
N GLY A 124 23.16 -7.83 9.79
CA GLY A 124 24.15 -6.80 10.09
C GLY A 124 24.28 -5.74 9.01
N LEU A 125 23.85 -6.00 7.78
CA LEU A 125 23.90 -5.02 6.70
C LEU A 125 22.89 -3.91 6.97
N ASN A 126 23.39 -2.74 7.33
CA ASN A 126 22.59 -1.53 7.39
C ASN A 126 22.65 -0.80 6.02
N LYS A 127 21.83 0.24 5.88
CA LYS A 127 21.76 1.04 4.65
C LYS A 127 23.11 1.69 4.29
N ALA A 128 23.87 2.13 5.28
CA ALA A 128 25.18 2.74 5.07
C ALA A 128 26.19 1.72 4.53
N ASP A 129 26.20 0.50 5.05
CA ASP A 129 27.09 -0.56 4.55
C ASP A 129 26.81 -0.89 3.08
N LEU A 130 25.52 -1.05 2.71
CA LEU A 130 25.12 -1.31 1.33
C LEU A 130 25.48 -0.17 0.37
N LEU A 131 25.41 1.07 0.85
CA LEU A 131 25.81 2.24 0.07
C LEU A 131 27.33 2.28 -0.09
N ASN A 132 28.08 2.07 0.99
CA ASN A 132 29.55 2.06 0.95
C ASN A 132 30.08 0.97 0.00
N ASP A 133 29.52 -0.25 0.05
CA ASP A 133 29.86 -1.34 -0.86
C ASP A 133 29.57 -0.99 -2.33
N LEU A 134 28.50 -0.24 -2.57
CA LEU A 134 28.11 0.21 -3.91
C LEU A 134 29.07 1.29 -4.42
N LEU A 135 29.44 2.25 -3.58
CA LEU A 135 30.39 3.31 -3.91
C LEU A 135 31.80 2.76 -4.15
N LEU A 136 32.25 1.80 -3.34
CA LEU A 136 33.52 1.12 -3.55
C LEU A 136 33.56 0.37 -4.87
N TYR A 137 32.46 -0.31 -5.23
CA TYR A 137 32.31 -0.96 -6.53
C TYR A 137 32.46 0.05 -7.68
N PHE A 138 31.77 1.19 -7.63
CA PHE A 138 31.90 2.21 -8.67
C PHE A 138 33.26 2.89 -8.67
N LYS A 139 33.91 3.05 -7.52
CA LYS A 139 35.27 3.60 -7.47
C LYS A 139 36.25 2.73 -8.26
N ASN A 140 36.12 1.41 -8.14
CA ASN A 140 37.06 0.43 -8.71
C ASN A 140 36.75 0.03 -10.17
N ILE A 141 35.60 0.42 -10.72
CA ILE A 141 35.27 0.08 -12.11
C ILE A 141 35.90 1.09 -13.08
N GLU A 142 36.66 0.59 -14.05
CA GLU A 142 37.21 1.41 -15.13
C GLU A 142 36.13 1.69 -16.18
N VAL A 143 36.14 2.91 -16.73
CA VAL A 143 35.20 3.35 -17.76
C VAL A 143 35.93 3.98 -18.95
N PRO A 144 35.36 3.91 -20.17
CA PRO A 144 35.87 4.66 -21.32
C PRO A 144 36.10 6.14 -20.99
N LYS A 145 37.15 6.75 -21.56
CA LYS A 145 37.55 8.14 -21.26
C LYS A 145 36.41 9.15 -21.46
N HIS A 146 35.55 8.92 -22.45
CA HIS A 146 34.41 9.79 -22.73
C HIS A 146 33.26 9.67 -21.72
N LEU A 147 33.28 8.67 -20.83
CA LEU A 147 32.23 8.41 -19.84
C LEU A 147 32.63 8.74 -18.40
N VAL A 148 33.82 9.30 -18.17
CA VAL A 148 34.30 9.63 -16.82
C VAL A 148 33.32 10.57 -16.09
N LYS A 149 32.90 11.66 -16.76
CA LYS A 149 31.91 12.59 -16.18
C LYS A 149 30.54 11.94 -15.99
N THR A 150 30.09 11.15 -16.95
CA THR A 150 28.86 10.36 -16.84
C THR A 150 28.86 9.42 -15.63
N LYS A 151 29.99 8.77 -15.36
CA LYS A 151 30.18 7.92 -14.17
C LYS A 151 30.02 8.75 -12.89
N ASP A 152 30.64 9.92 -12.81
CA ASP A 152 30.56 10.79 -11.63
C ASP A 152 29.10 11.20 -11.35
N TYR A 153 28.37 11.67 -12.37
CA TYR A 153 26.94 12.00 -12.24
C TYR A 153 26.10 10.79 -11.84
N TYR A 154 26.40 9.60 -12.39
CA TYR A 154 25.66 8.39 -12.05
C TYR A 154 25.89 7.98 -10.60
N VAL A 155 27.13 8.04 -10.12
CA VAL A 155 27.48 7.75 -8.72
C VAL A 155 26.79 8.73 -7.78
N GLU A 156 26.79 10.02 -8.10
CA GLU A 156 26.10 11.05 -7.33
C GLU A 156 24.58 10.79 -7.26
N TYR A 157 23.94 10.58 -8.42
CA TYR A 157 22.52 10.27 -8.52
C TYR A 157 22.13 9.04 -7.69
N ILE A 158 22.88 7.94 -7.83
CA ILE A 158 22.61 6.71 -7.07
C ILE A 158 22.84 6.92 -5.58
N SER A 159 23.83 7.72 -5.18
CA SER A 159 24.07 8.06 -3.76
C SER A 159 22.86 8.78 -3.16
N ILE A 160 22.35 9.80 -3.84
CA ILE A 160 21.17 10.56 -3.41
C ILE A 160 19.94 9.66 -3.39
N ARG A 161 19.74 8.86 -4.44
CA ARG A 161 18.61 7.94 -4.54
C ARG A 161 18.61 6.93 -3.41
N ILE A 162 19.72 6.23 -3.17
CA ILE A 162 19.81 5.24 -2.09
C ILE A 162 19.66 5.92 -0.74
N SER A 163 20.32 7.06 -0.53
CA SER A 163 20.23 7.83 0.73
C SER A 163 18.82 8.35 1.03
N SER A 164 17.99 8.61 0.03
CA SER A 164 16.59 9.03 0.22
C SER A 164 15.61 7.85 0.43
N LEU A 165 16.02 6.60 0.19
CA LEU A 165 15.14 5.44 0.41
C LEU A 165 14.92 5.16 1.90
N ASN A 166 13.69 5.39 2.37
CA ASN A 166 13.19 4.94 3.67
C ASN A 166 12.40 3.64 3.51
N LYS A 167 13.05 2.58 2.99
CA LYS A 167 12.43 1.28 2.71
C LYS A 167 13.16 0.18 3.48
N HIS A 168 12.51 -0.98 3.60
CA HIS A 168 13.14 -2.16 4.18
C HIS A 168 14.45 -2.52 3.47
N ILE A 169 15.43 -3.03 4.21
CA ILE A 169 16.81 -3.28 3.75
C ILE A 169 16.88 -4.18 2.50
N SER A 170 15.95 -5.15 2.37
CA SER A 170 15.87 -6.03 1.20
C SER A 170 15.52 -5.30 -0.11
N TYR A 171 14.73 -4.22 0.00
CA TYR A 171 14.43 -3.35 -1.13
C TYR A 171 15.69 -2.55 -1.50
N ILE A 172 16.35 -1.94 -0.52
CA ILE A 172 17.61 -1.20 -0.73
C ILE A 172 18.67 -2.09 -1.39
N LYS A 173 18.86 -3.33 -0.91
CA LYS A 173 19.77 -4.30 -1.54
C LYS A 173 19.41 -4.61 -3.00
N SER A 174 18.11 -4.75 -3.29
CA SER A 174 17.62 -4.96 -4.66
C SER A 174 17.90 -3.73 -5.53
N GLU A 175 17.74 -2.52 -4.98
CA GLU A 175 18.06 -1.26 -5.64
C GLU A 175 19.55 -1.09 -5.91
N CYS A 176 20.43 -1.43 -4.97
CA CYS A 176 21.88 -1.44 -5.21
C CYS A 176 22.26 -2.42 -6.33
N SER A 177 21.65 -3.60 -6.34
CA SER A 177 21.86 -4.59 -7.41
C SER A 177 21.37 -4.09 -8.77
N ARG A 178 20.23 -3.38 -8.78
CA ARG A 178 19.69 -2.75 -9.99
C ARG A 178 20.60 -1.65 -10.50
N ALA A 179 21.16 -0.83 -9.61
CA ALA A 179 22.09 0.24 -9.96
C ALA A 179 23.35 -0.31 -10.63
N LYS A 180 23.95 -1.39 -10.09
CA LYS A 180 25.11 -2.05 -10.69
C LYS A 180 24.79 -2.57 -12.09
N LYS A 181 23.72 -3.35 -12.24
CA LYS A 181 23.35 -3.93 -13.54
C LYS A 181 22.95 -2.89 -14.58
N SER A 182 22.32 -1.79 -14.16
CA SER A 182 21.95 -0.70 -15.08
C SER A 182 23.20 0.04 -15.54
N PHE A 183 24.19 0.21 -14.66
CA PHE A 183 25.48 0.77 -15.02
C PHE A 183 26.20 -0.13 -16.04
N GLU A 184 26.34 -1.41 -15.72
CA GLU A 184 27.07 -2.38 -16.56
C GLU A 184 26.45 -2.55 -17.95
N ASN A 185 25.11 -2.66 -18.02
CA ASN A 185 24.45 -3.01 -19.26
C ASN A 185 24.13 -1.80 -20.15
N ILE A 186 23.95 -0.62 -19.55
CA ILE A 186 23.44 0.56 -20.25
C ILE A 186 24.46 1.70 -20.21
N ILE A 187 24.87 2.15 -19.02
CA ILE A 187 25.73 3.33 -18.88
C ILE A 187 27.12 3.11 -19.49
N MET A 188 27.75 1.94 -19.27
CA MET A 188 29.08 1.64 -19.83
C MET A 188 29.10 1.58 -21.36
N ASN A 189 27.95 1.36 -21.99
CA ASN A 189 27.80 1.22 -23.44
C ASN A 189 27.33 2.53 -24.10
N LEU A 190 27.31 3.65 -23.37
CA LEU A 190 26.92 4.93 -23.95
C LEU A 190 27.96 5.41 -24.99
N PRO A 191 27.50 5.87 -26.16
CA PRO A 191 28.39 6.28 -27.25
C PRO A 191 29.11 7.61 -26.97
N LYS A 192 28.56 8.44 -26.08
CA LYS A 192 29.07 9.76 -25.71
C LYS A 192 28.78 10.03 -24.24
N ASP A 193 29.40 11.07 -23.70
CA ASP A 193 29.04 11.58 -22.39
C ASP A 193 27.55 11.95 -22.34
N VAL A 194 26.91 11.74 -21.18
CA VAL A 194 25.49 12.03 -20.94
C VAL A 194 25.10 13.46 -21.29
N SER A 195 26.00 14.44 -21.11
CA SER A 195 25.76 15.84 -21.49
C SER A 195 25.64 16.07 -23.00
N LEU A 196 26.09 15.11 -23.82
CA LEU A 196 26.12 15.19 -25.28
C LEU A 196 25.09 14.28 -25.96
N LEU A 197 24.21 13.62 -25.19
CA LEU A 197 23.16 12.77 -25.74
C LEU A 197 22.01 13.61 -26.33
N THR A 198 21.55 13.24 -27.53
CA THR A 198 20.34 13.80 -28.13
C THR A 198 19.10 13.04 -27.67
N ASP A 199 17.92 13.61 -27.89
CA ASP A 199 16.66 13.04 -27.40
C ASP A 199 16.35 11.74 -28.15
N ASP A 200 16.66 11.67 -29.44
CA ASP A 200 16.58 10.43 -30.24
C ASP A 200 17.44 9.30 -29.66
N MET A 201 18.68 9.60 -29.26
CA MET A 201 19.60 8.61 -28.69
C MET A 201 19.08 8.08 -27.34
N ILE A 202 18.47 8.97 -26.55
CA ILE A 202 17.85 8.60 -25.28
C ILE A 202 16.62 7.74 -25.55
N GLN A 203 15.77 8.14 -26.48
CA GLN A 203 14.55 7.42 -26.87
C GLN A 203 14.88 6.00 -27.34
N GLU A 204 15.87 5.83 -28.21
CA GLU A 204 16.32 4.52 -28.69
C GLU A 204 16.75 3.61 -27.52
N LEU A 205 17.55 4.15 -26.59
CA LEU A 205 18.07 3.41 -25.45
C LEU A 205 16.98 3.04 -24.43
N VAL A 206 16.06 3.95 -24.13
CA VAL A 206 14.95 3.68 -23.21
C VAL A 206 13.82 2.85 -23.82
N SER A 207 13.75 2.74 -25.15
CA SER A 207 12.78 1.91 -25.86
C SER A 207 13.31 0.49 -26.13
N ASN A 208 14.62 0.25 -25.98
CA ASN A 208 15.23 -1.03 -26.28
C ASN A 208 14.80 -2.15 -25.30
N GLU A 209 13.92 -3.04 -25.75
CA GLU A 209 13.37 -4.13 -24.94
C GLU A 209 14.38 -5.23 -24.57
N ALA A 210 15.60 -5.23 -25.13
CA ALA A 210 16.68 -6.10 -24.67
C ALA A 210 17.08 -5.79 -23.21
N TYR A 211 16.82 -4.56 -22.74
CA TYR A 211 17.04 -4.17 -21.37
C TYR A 211 15.77 -4.34 -20.51
N ALA A 212 15.95 -4.87 -19.31
CA ALA A 212 14.88 -5.00 -18.33
C ALA A 212 14.19 -3.64 -18.06
N LEU A 213 12.86 -3.63 -18.03
CA LEU A 213 12.03 -2.44 -17.81
C LEU A 213 12.51 -1.59 -16.61
N SER A 214 12.82 -2.25 -15.50
CA SER A 214 13.26 -1.59 -14.26
C SER A 214 14.62 -0.90 -14.38
N HIS A 215 15.50 -1.37 -15.28
CA HIS A 215 16.79 -0.76 -15.58
C HIS A 215 16.60 0.46 -16.48
N ARG A 216 15.77 0.33 -17.53
CA ARG A 216 15.43 1.44 -18.44
C ARG A 216 14.80 2.61 -17.67
N GLN A 217 13.88 2.32 -16.75
CA GLN A 217 13.30 3.32 -15.85
C GLN A 217 14.35 4.00 -14.96
N LEU A 218 15.27 3.23 -14.37
CA LEU A 218 16.31 3.79 -13.51
C LEU A 218 17.25 4.73 -14.27
N VAL A 219 17.65 4.33 -15.48
CA VAL A 219 18.54 5.12 -16.34
C VAL A 219 17.84 6.36 -16.89
N ASN A 220 16.57 6.27 -17.26
CA ASN A 220 15.78 7.44 -17.66
C ASN A 220 15.69 8.49 -16.53
N TRP A 221 15.47 8.06 -15.28
CA TRP A 221 15.51 8.97 -14.13
C TRP A 221 16.90 9.56 -13.89
N PHE A 222 17.96 8.79 -14.15
CA PHE A 222 19.33 9.30 -14.10
C PHE A 222 19.57 10.41 -15.15
N PHE A 223 19.08 10.25 -16.37
CA PHE A 223 19.18 11.29 -17.40
C PHE A 223 18.44 12.56 -16.97
N GLN A 224 17.21 12.42 -16.49
CA GLN A 224 16.42 13.56 -15.98
C GLN A 224 17.12 14.27 -14.80
N TYR A 225 17.72 13.51 -13.89
CA TYR A 225 18.55 14.08 -12.83
C TYR A 225 19.71 14.90 -13.40
N THR A 226 20.47 14.31 -14.31
CA THR A 226 21.68 14.92 -14.86
C THR A 226 21.37 16.18 -15.66
N PHE A 227 20.32 16.19 -16.48
CA PHE A 227 19.91 17.38 -17.22
C PHE A 227 19.48 18.52 -16.31
N ARG A 228 18.82 18.22 -15.17
CA ARG A 228 18.51 19.24 -14.18
C ARG A 228 19.76 19.82 -13.52
N VAL A 229 20.73 18.98 -13.14
CA VAL A 229 22.00 19.42 -12.56
C VAL A 229 22.79 20.28 -13.54
N LEU A 230 22.75 19.96 -14.83
CA LEU A 230 23.42 20.70 -15.90
C LEU A 230 22.66 21.96 -16.37
N GLY A 231 21.46 22.24 -15.84
CA GLY A 231 20.63 23.37 -16.27
C GLY A 231 20.06 23.22 -17.69
N MET A 232 19.96 22.00 -18.21
CA MET A 232 19.44 21.68 -19.55
C MET A 232 17.91 21.50 -19.51
N GLY A 233 17.18 22.61 -19.36
CA GLY A 233 15.72 22.61 -19.16
C GLY A 233 14.88 22.17 -20.37
N ASP A 234 15.46 22.15 -21.57
CA ASP A 234 14.73 21.95 -22.84
C ASP A 234 14.66 20.48 -23.31
N LYS A 235 15.11 19.52 -22.49
CA LYS A 235 15.17 18.09 -22.83
C LYS A 235 13.82 17.39 -22.69
N GLU A 236 13.46 16.53 -23.64
CA GLU A 236 12.22 15.76 -23.57
C GLU A 236 12.17 14.81 -22.35
N THR A 237 10.97 14.66 -21.79
CA THR A 237 10.72 13.76 -20.65
C THR A 237 10.06 12.47 -21.14
N PHE A 238 10.83 11.39 -21.18
CA PHE A 238 10.29 10.06 -21.54
C PHE A 238 9.58 9.41 -20.35
N VAL A 239 8.42 8.78 -20.61
CA VAL A 239 7.68 7.98 -19.63
C VAL A 239 7.68 6.52 -20.07
N ILE A 240 8.28 5.65 -19.25
CA ILE A 240 8.39 4.23 -19.54
C ILE A 240 7.45 3.46 -18.62
N SER A 241 6.39 2.90 -19.21
CA SER A 241 5.38 2.12 -18.50
C SER A 241 5.37 0.67 -19.01
N PRO A 242 5.09 -0.32 -18.15
CA PRO A 242 4.83 -1.67 -18.61
C PRO A 242 3.63 -1.65 -19.56
N LEU A 243 3.70 -2.45 -20.63
CA LEU A 243 2.51 -2.76 -21.42
C LEU A 243 1.49 -3.44 -20.48
N PRO A 244 0.23 -2.98 -20.45
CA PRO A 244 -0.79 -3.65 -19.66
C PRO A 244 -0.90 -5.10 -20.14
N ASN A 245 -0.85 -6.04 -19.20
CA ASN A 245 -1.09 -7.45 -19.52
C ASN A 245 -2.58 -7.58 -19.89
N PRO A 246 -2.93 -8.04 -21.11
CA PRO A 246 -4.34 -8.17 -21.52
C PRO A 246 -5.15 -9.07 -20.58
N ASP A 247 -4.49 -10.05 -19.96
CA ASP A 247 -5.10 -11.07 -19.10
C ASP A 247 -5.12 -10.70 -17.59
N ASP A 248 -4.41 -9.65 -17.17
CA ASP A 248 -4.44 -9.15 -15.79
C ASP A 248 -5.18 -7.82 -15.78
N ASP A 249 -6.51 -7.92 -15.71
CA ASP A 249 -7.37 -6.75 -15.53
C ASP A 249 -7.19 -6.06 -14.16
N GLY A 250 -6.32 -6.62 -13.30
CA GLY A 250 -6.01 -6.13 -11.97
C GLY A 250 -7.06 -6.52 -10.92
N LYS A 251 -8.04 -7.37 -11.25
CA LYS A 251 -9.26 -7.59 -10.44
C LYS A 251 -9.41 -9.00 -9.84
N GLU A 252 -8.43 -9.89 -9.97
CA GLU A 252 -8.54 -11.26 -9.43
C GLU A 252 -8.83 -11.22 -7.91
N VAL A 253 -10.03 -11.72 -7.53
CA VAL A 253 -10.54 -11.95 -6.18
C VAL A 253 -11.11 -13.37 -6.09
N TYR A 254 -11.11 -13.97 -4.91
CA TYR A 254 -11.83 -15.22 -4.67
C TYR A 254 -13.33 -14.96 -4.69
N SER A 255 -14.13 -15.95 -5.10
CA SER A 255 -15.59 -15.87 -4.98
C SER A 255 -16.03 -15.85 -3.51
N PRO A 256 -17.24 -15.37 -3.19
CA PRO A 256 -17.73 -15.32 -1.81
C PRO A 256 -17.68 -16.69 -1.13
N GLU A 257 -18.08 -17.74 -1.83
CA GLU A 257 -18.09 -19.12 -1.33
C GLU A 257 -16.68 -19.61 -1.03
N THR A 258 -15.74 -19.32 -1.94
CA THR A 258 -14.33 -19.69 -1.76
C THR A 258 -13.71 -18.92 -0.59
N TYR A 259 -14.03 -17.64 -0.45
CA TYR A 259 -13.53 -16.78 0.62
C TYR A 259 -14.05 -17.22 2.00
N LEU A 260 -15.35 -17.51 2.10
CA LEU A 260 -15.96 -18.08 3.32
C LEU A 260 -15.34 -19.44 3.66
N GLU A 261 -15.09 -20.29 2.67
CA GLU A 261 -14.41 -21.56 2.90
C GLU A 261 -12.99 -21.36 3.46
N TYR A 262 -12.23 -20.34 3.04
CA TYR A 262 -10.95 -20.01 3.68
C TYR A 262 -11.11 -19.59 5.15
N ILE A 263 -12.15 -18.82 5.48
CA ILE A 263 -12.46 -18.40 6.85
C ILE A 263 -12.77 -19.64 7.71
N ASP A 264 -13.73 -20.45 7.28
CA ASP A 264 -14.17 -21.64 8.03
C ASP A 264 -13.05 -22.67 8.16
N TYR A 265 -12.25 -22.83 7.09
CA TYR A 265 -11.08 -23.68 7.11
C TYR A 265 -10.13 -23.25 8.21
N THR A 266 -9.68 -21.99 8.20
CA THR A 266 -8.67 -21.48 9.15
C THR A 266 -9.17 -21.42 10.59
N LYS A 267 -10.48 -21.28 10.82
CA LYS A 267 -11.11 -21.28 12.15
C LYS A 267 -11.15 -22.67 12.81
N ASN A 268 -10.94 -23.77 12.07
CA ASN A 268 -10.95 -25.12 12.64
C ASN A 268 -9.66 -25.43 13.44
N VAL A 269 -9.61 -24.95 14.68
CA VAL A 269 -8.45 -25.04 15.58
C VAL A 269 -7.97 -26.48 15.78
N GLU A 270 -8.86 -27.40 16.12
CA GLU A 270 -8.52 -28.79 16.44
C GLU A 270 -7.82 -29.50 15.28
N ARG A 271 -8.35 -29.34 14.05
CA ARG A 271 -7.74 -29.88 12.82
C ARG A 271 -6.32 -29.36 12.63
N HIS A 272 -6.12 -28.08 12.88
CA HIS A 272 -4.87 -27.42 12.57
C HIS A 272 -3.80 -27.63 13.63
N ILE A 273 -4.15 -27.79 14.91
CA ILE A 273 -3.19 -28.10 15.97
C ILE A 273 -2.44 -29.39 15.63
N GLU A 274 -3.14 -30.49 15.37
CA GLU A 274 -2.49 -31.80 15.17
C GLU A 274 -1.41 -31.79 14.07
N ASN A 275 -1.69 -31.09 12.97
CA ASN A 275 -0.79 -30.99 11.82
C ASN A 275 0.31 -29.95 12.04
N SER A 276 -0.01 -28.86 12.74
CA SER A 276 0.95 -27.80 13.08
C SER A 276 2.02 -28.32 14.04
N LEU A 277 1.70 -29.22 14.97
CA LEU A 277 2.70 -29.84 15.85
C LEU A 277 3.75 -30.65 15.08
N LYS A 278 3.36 -31.26 13.95
CA LYS A 278 4.24 -32.10 13.12
C LYS A 278 5.09 -31.29 12.13
N SER A 279 4.74 -30.04 11.83
CA SER A 279 5.36 -29.27 10.76
C SER A 279 5.31 -27.76 10.97
N GLN A 280 6.50 -27.15 11.12
CA GLN A 280 6.67 -25.70 11.10
C GLN A 280 6.09 -25.07 9.81
N TYR A 281 6.23 -25.73 8.66
CA TYR A 281 5.73 -25.21 7.38
C TYR A 281 4.20 -25.11 7.37
N TYR A 282 3.54 -26.07 8.01
CA TYR A 282 2.08 -26.09 8.15
C TYR A 282 1.63 -24.98 9.11
N ALA A 283 2.25 -24.90 10.30
CA ALA A 283 1.96 -23.88 11.30
C ALA A 283 2.14 -22.45 10.74
N ASN A 284 3.27 -22.20 10.07
CA ASN A 284 3.56 -20.91 9.47
C ASN A 284 2.55 -20.55 8.38
N MET A 285 2.10 -21.52 7.57
CA MET A 285 1.08 -21.27 6.55
C MET A 285 -0.30 -21.00 7.16
N TRP A 286 -0.64 -21.65 8.27
CA TRP A 286 -1.88 -21.39 9.01
C TRP A 286 -1.93 -19.95 9.50
N LEU A 287 -0.89 -19.50 10.23
CA LEU A 287 -0.79 -18.12 10.70
C LEU A 287 -0.74 -17.13 9.54
N TYR A 288 0.03 -17.42 8.50
CA TYR A 288 0.14 -16.54 7.32
C TYR A 288 -1.19 -16.35 6.59
N THR A 289 -2.02 -17.39 6.50
CA THR A 289 -3.36 -17.31 5.91
C THR A 289 -4.31 -16.50 6.78
N ILE A 290 -4.30 -16.76 8.10
CA ILE A 290 -5.06 -16.01 9.10
C ILE A 290 -4.73 -14.51 9.03
N MET A 291 -3.45 -14.15 8.94
CA MET A 291 -3.04 -12.75 8.83
C MET A 291 -3.68 -12.07 7.61
N HIS A 292 -3.63 -12.68 6.43
CA HIS A 292 -4.27 -12.10 5.22
C HIS A 292 -5.80 -11.97 5.33
N LEU A 293 -6.46 -12.78 6.17
CA LEU A 293 -7.90 -12.73 6.40
C LEU A 293 -8.31 -11.65 7.42
N MET A 294 -7.47 -11.35 8.40
CA MET A 294 -7.78 -10.37 9.46
C MET A 294 -7.25 -8.98 9.14
N ASP A 295 -6.01 -8.91 8.68
CA ASP A 295 -5.26 -7.67 8.49
C ASP A 295 -4.63 -7.70 7.10
N SER A 296 -5.03 -6.78 6.23
CA SER A 296 -4.60 -6.75 4.82
C SER A 296 -3.14 -6.31 4.61
N TRP A 297 -2.25 -6.73 5.51
CA TRP A 297 -0.81 -6.52 5.47
C TRP A 297 -0.19 -7.16 4.23
N ARG A 298 0.88 -6.55 3.73
CA ARG A 298 1.58 -7.15 2.59
C ARG A 298 2.30 -8.41 3.06
N ALA A 299 2.42 -9.38 2.16
CA ALA A 299 3.16 -10.62 2.38
C ALA A 299 4.55 -10.41 3.03
N ILE A 300 5.27 -9.38 2.59
CA ILE A 300 6.60 -9.06 3.12
C ILE A 300 6.54 -8.50 4.54
N ASP A 301 5.54 -7.68 4.85
CA ASP A 301 5.35 -7.07 6.17
C ASP A 301 4.97 -8.19 7.17
N ILE A 302 4.06 -9.10 6.81
CA ILE A 302 3.68 -10.27 7.65
C ILE A 302 4.90 -11.15 7.98
N VAL A 303 5.75 -11.45 7.00
CA VAL A 303 6.86 -12.39 7.18
C VAL A 303 8.04 -11.77 7.94
N ASN A 304 8.24 -10.46 7.85
CA ASN A 304 9.39 -9.76 8.44
C ASN A 304 9.06 -9.07 9.77
N ASP A 305 7.86 -8.51 9.91
CA ASP A 305 7.53 -7.53 10.97
C ASP A 305 6.63 -8.11 12.06
N LEU A 306 6.14 -9.36 11.91
CA LEU A 306 5.43 -10.03 13.00
C LEU A 306 6.38 -10.28 14.18
N PRO A 307 6.03 -9.84 15.41
CA PRO A 307 6.88 -9.96 16.57
C PRO A 307 6.93 -11.38 17.10
N ASN A 308 8.01 -11.70 17.82
CA ASN A 308 8.12 -12.93 18.59
C ASN A 308 7.26 -12.81 19.87
N ILE A 309 6.70 -13.95 20.29
CA ILE A 309 5.79 -14.02 21.45
C ILE A 309 6.56 -14.40 22.71
N GLU A 310 6.27 -13.73 23.83
CA GLU A 310 6.76 -14.10 25.15
C GLU A 310 5.88 -15.22 25.72
N ILE A 311 6.00 -16.41 25.12
CA ILE A 311 5.14 -17.57 25.39
C ILE A 311 5.27 -18.10 26.82
N GLU A 312 6.38 -17.77 27.50
CA GLU A 312 6.62 -18.10 28.91
C GLU A 312 5.59 -17.48 29.85
N THR A 313 5.03 -16.32 29.48
CA THR A 313 3.96 -15.65 30.26
C THR A 313 2.70 -16.50 30.39
N LEU A 314 2.54 -17.50 29.52
CA LEU A 314 1.41 -18.44 29.53
C LEU A 314 1.78 -19.80 30.16
N ASN A 315 3.01 -19.96 30.65
CA ASN A 315 3.57 -21.24 31.12
C ASN A 315 3.54 -22.36 30.06
N ILE A 316 3.68 -22.00 28.77
CA ILE A 316 3.72 -22.95 27.65
C ILE A 316 5.12 -22.97 27.06
N ASN A 317 5.84 -24.07 27.29
CA ASN A 317 7.29 -24.10 27.03
C ASN A 317 7.66 -25.01 25.87
N LYS A 318 6.75 -25.89 25.44
CA LYS A 318 7.01 -26.97 24.49
C LYS A 318 5.78 -27.28 23.64
N LEU A 319 6.00 -27.75 22.42
CA LEU A 319 4.92 -28.13 21.48
C LEU A 319 4.02 -29.23 22.05
N GLU A 320 4.58 -30.18 22.81
CA GLU A 320 3.85 -31.31 23.39
C GLU A 320 2.75 -30.88 24.35
N TRP A 321 2.78 -29.65 24.87
CA TRP A 321 1.71 -29.10 25.71
C TRP A 321 0.34 -29.16 25.00
N PHE A 322 0.33 -28.88 23.69
CA PHE A 322 -0.86 -28.92 22.84
C PHE A 322 -1.34 -30.34 22.51
N LEU A 323 -0.64 -31.39 22.93
CA LEU A 323 -1.16 -32.77 22.79
C LEU A 323 -2.28 -33.05 23.80
N LYS A 324 -2.25 -32.37 24.96
CA LYS A 324 -3.19 -32.62 26.08
C LYS A 324 -3.99 -31.39 26.49
N ASN A 325 -3.58 -30.20 26.04
CA ASN A 325 -4.17 -28.94 26.47
C ASN A 325 -4.55 -28.08 25.24
N ARG A 326 -5.41 -27.10 25.47
CA ARG A 326 -5.80 -26.07 24.49
C ARG A 326 -5.70 -24.70 25.15
N LEU A 327 -5.40 -23.69 24.35
CA LEU A 327 -5.51 -22.32 24.82
C LEU A 327 -6.99 -22.01 25.13
N SER A 328 -7.22 -21.35 26.25
CA SER A 328 -8.45 -20.60 26.50
C SER A 328 -8.50 -19.34 25.63
N VAL A 329 -9.69 -18.74 25.50
CA VAL A 329 -9.87 -17.48 24.76
C VAL A 329 -9.06 -16.36 25.42
N GLU A 330 -8.97 -16.34 26.74
CA GLU A 330 -8.21 -15.37 27.52
C GLU A 330 -6.71 -15.50 27.25
N GLN A 331 -6.17 -16.73 27.25
CA GLN A 331 -4.77 -16.97 26.91
C GLN A 331 -4.47 -16.58 25.46
N ALA A 332 -5.37 -16.88 24.53
CA ALA A 332 -5.23 -16.47 23.14
C ALA A 332 -5.24 -14.93 23.03
N GLN A 333 -6.14 -14.24 23.74
CA GLN A 333 -6.21 -12.78 23.76
C GLN A 333 -4.95 -12.14 24.33
N LEU A 334 -4.32 -12.75 25.35
CA LEU A 334 -3.03 -12.27 25.87
C LEU A 334 -1.94 -12.30 24.79
N ILE A 335 -1.89 -13.33 23.94
CA ILE A 335 -0.98 -13.39 22.79
C ILE A 335 -1.29 -12.25 21.81
N ILE A 336 -2.57 -12.08 21.46
CA ILE A 336 -3.00 -11.02 20.53
C ILE A 336 -2.62 -9.64 21.06
N ASN A 337 -2.81 -9.38 22.36
CA ASN A 337 -2.43 -8.12 23.00
C ASN A 337 -0.91 -7.87 22.94
N GLN A 338 -0.09 -8.91 23.14
CA GLN A 338 1.36 -8.79 22.96
C GLN A 338 1.72 -8.39 21.53
N VAL A 339 1.09 -9.03 20.53
CA VAL A 339 1.33 -8.69 19.12
C VAL A 339 0.91 -7.25 18.85
N TYR A 340 -0.30 -6.85 19.26
CA TYR A 340 -0.80 -5.48 19.12
C TYR A 340 0.14 -4.43 19.71
N LEU A 341 0.62 -4.63 20.94
CA LEU A 341 1.52 -3.69 21.60
C LEU A 341 2.88 -3.63 20.92
N LYS A 342 3.40 -4.77 20.47
CA LYS A 342 4.69 -4.84 19.78
C LYS A 342 4.63 -4.32 18.35
N THR A 343 3.48 -4.38 17.68
CA THR A 343 3.30 -3.84 16.33
C THR A 343 2.87 -2.37 16.33
N ARG A 344 2.42 -1.84 17.48
CA ARG A 344 2.11 -0.41 17.66
C ARG A 344 3.32 0.45 17.28
N GLY A 345 3.17 1.28 16.25
CA GLY A 345 4.25 2.14 15.75
C GLY A 345 5.08 1.54 14.60
N HIS A 346 4.84 0.29 14.20
CA HIS A 346 5.47 -0.26 12.99
C HIS A 346 4.87 0.38 11.74
N SER A 347 5.71 0.58 10.73
CA SER A 347 5.35 1.22 9.47
C SER A 347 5.46 0.26 8.30
N THR A 348 4.57 0.35 7.30
CA THR A 348 4.61 -0.56 6.15
C THR A 348 5.90 -0.38 5.35
N SER A 349 6.44 -1.48 4.80
CA SER A 349 7.69 -1.45 4.02
C SER A 349 7.64 -0.58 2.76
N LYS A 350 6.45 -0.35 2.18
CA LYS A 350 6.27 0.40 0.92
C LYS A 350 5.85 1.85 1.11
N THR A 351 5.06 2.22 2.12
CA THR A 351 4.57 3.60 2.27
C THR A 351 5.06 4.29 3.53
N ASN A 352 5.68 3.54 4.46
CA ASN A 352 6.07 4.02 5.79
C ASN A 352 4.89 4.47 6.68
N SER A 353 3.66 4.22 6.25
CA SER A 353 2.43 4.48 7.01
C SER A 353 2.27 3.44 8.13
N LEU A 354 1.67 3.83 9.26
CA LEU A 354 1.51 2.96 10.43
C LEU A 354 0.64 1.74 10.14
N LEU A 355 1.11 0.55 10.52
CA LEU A 355 0.36 -0.70 10.44
C LEU A 355 -0.76 -0.72 11.49
N THR A 356 -1.95 -1.13 11.08
CA THR A 356 -3.05 -1.49 11.99
C THR A 356 -2.99 -2.98 12.28
N PHE A 357 -3.16 -3.41 13.53
CA PHE A 357 -3.31 -4.83 13.87
C PHE A 357 -4.62 -5.03 14.62
N LEU A 358 -5.60 -5.66 13.97
CA LEU A 358 -6.95 -5.86 14.48
C LEU A 358 -7.40 -7.29 14.23
N VAL A 359 -7.79 -7.98 15.31
CA VAL A 359 -8.22 -9.39 15.25
C VAL A 359 -9.71 -9.46 15.58
N PRO A 360 -10.57 -9.93 14.65
CA PRO A 360 -11.97 -10.19 14.94
C PRO A 360 -12.13 -11.26 16.04
N MET A 361 -13.19 -11.17 16.85
CA MET A 361 -13.38 -12.07 18.01
C MET A 361 -13.31 -13.55 17.63
N ASP A 362 -13.95 -13.96 16.54
CA ASP A 362 -13.95 -15.35 16.06
C ASP A 362 -12.57 -15.86 15.62
N PHE A 363 -11.63 -14.94 15.36
CA PHE A 363 -10.26 -15.27 15.00
C PHE A 363 -9.30 -15.25 16.18
N VAL A 364 -9.70 -14.77 17.36
CA VAL A 364 -8.83 -14.71 18.55
C VAL A 364 -8.26 -16.09 18.87
N LEU A 365 -9.11 -17.10 18.97
CA LEU A 365 -8.68 -18.46 19.34
C LEU A 365 -7.83 -19.12 18.23
N PRO A 366 -8.24 -19.13 16.94
CA PRO A 366 -7.37 -19.62 15.85
C PRO A 366 -6.02 -18.91 15.75
N ALA A 367 -6.02 -17.57 15.78
CA ALA A 367 -4.80 -16.78 15.67
C ALA A 367 -3.89 -17.02 16.87
N GLY A 368 -4.41 -17.00 18.10
CA GLY A 368 -3.63 -17.27 19.31
C GLY A 368 -2.93 -18.63 19.29
N ASN A 369 -3.64 -19.69 18.87
CA ASN A 369 -3.05 -21.02 18.72
C ASN A 369 -1.96 -21.04 17.62
N ALA A 370 -2.22 -20.42 16.47
CA ALA A 370 -1.27 -20.36 15.38
C ALA A 370 0.01 -19.58 15.77
N PHE A 371 -0.12 -18.43 16.44
CA PHE A 371 0.98 -17.65 16.99
C PHE A 371 1.82 -18.46 18.00
N ALA A 372 1.17 -19.11 18.96
CA ALA A 372 1.85 -19.92 19.97
C ALA A 372 2.67 -21.05 19.34
N ILE A 373 2.05 -21.83 18.43
CA ILE A 373 2.72 -22.97 17.80
C ILE A 373 3.86 -22.49 16.87
N CYS A 374 3.68 -21.40 16.13
CA CYS A 374 4.75 -20.81 15.33
C CYS A 374 5.94 -20.36 16.20
N GLU A 375 5.68 -19.73 17.35
CA GLU A 375 6.73 -19.30 18.28
C GLU A 375 7.52 -20.49 18.84
N LEU A 376 6.82 -21.58 19.21
CA LEU A 376 7.47 -22.79 19.71
C LEU A 376 8.34 -23.45 18.63
N HIS A 377 7.87 -23.53 17.37
CA HIS A 377 8.69 -24.00 16.25
C HIS A 377 9.89 -23.09 16.01
N ARG A 378 9.71 -21.77 16.04
CA ARG A 378 10.78 -20.78 15.88
C ARG A 378 11.89 -21.03 16.91
N ARG A 379 11.53 -21.24 18.18
CA ARG A 379 12.48 -21.54 19.25
C ARG A 379 13.20 -22.88 19.03
N GLN A 380 12.45 -23.94 18.71
CA GLN A 380 13.03 -25.26 18.47
C GLN A 380 14.01 -25.27 17.28
N ALA A 381 13.71 -24.51 16.22
CA ALA A 381 14.57 -24.36 15.04
C ALA A 381 15.71 -23.34 15.24
N ASN A 382 15.69 -22.57 16.35
CA ASN A 382 16.55 -21.41 16.59
C ASN A 382 16.51 -20.42 15.39
N ASP A 383 15.29 -20.08 15.00
CA ASP A 383 14.95 -19.13 13.95
C ASP A 383 14.78 -17.72 14.52
N LYS A 384 15.10 -16.71 13.71
CA LYS A 384 14.99 -15.30 14.15
C LYS A 384 13.57 -14.77 14.03
N TYR A 385 12.91 -15.10 12.92
CA TYR A 385 11.58 -14.59 12.59
C TYR A 385 10.52 -15.65 12.84
N LEU A 386 9.35 -15.23 13.29
CA LEU A 386 8.22 -16.11 13.57
C LEU A 386 7.86 -16.99 12.36
N LEU A 387 7.79 -16.39 11.16
CA LEU A 387 7.42 -17.07 9.91
C LEU A 387 8.63 -17.41 9.01
N GLN A 388 9.75 -17.84 9.61
CA GLN A 388 11.03 -18.05 8.91
C GLN A 388 10.93 -18.94 7.65
N SER A 389 10.06 -19.97 7.64
CA SER A 389 9.90 -20.89 6.50
C SER A 389 9.35 -20.21 5.24
N LEU A 390 8.58 -19.13 5.43
CA LEU A 390 8.02 -18.28 4.37
C LEU A 390 8.98 -17.16 3.97
N MET A 391 10.19 -17.12 4.53
CA MET A 391 11.20 -16.14 4.19
C MET A 391 12.22 -16.70 3.18
N THR A 392 12.67 -15.84 2.27
CA THR A 392 13.83 -16.12 1.41
C THR A 392 15.12 -15.62 2.08
N LYS A 393 16.28 -16.06 1.58
CA LYS A 393 17.58 -15.59 2.11
C LYS A 393 17.78 -14.07 2.03
N ASN A 394 17.07 -13.40 1.12
CA ASN A 394 17.12 -11.95 0.94
C ASN A 394 16.00 -11.20 1.71
N LEU A 395 15.43 -11.80 2.76
CA LEU A 395 14.35 -11.21 3.57
C LEU A 395 13.13 -10.75 2.72
N LYS A 396 12.84 -11.48 1.64
CA LYS A 396 11.59 -11.36 0.87
C LYS A 396 10.64 -12.46 1.28
N ALA A 397 9.34 -12.20 1.23
CA ALA A 397 8.31 -13.23 1.33
C ALA A 397 8.45 -14.21 0.16
N ARG A 398 8.49 -15.49 0.49
CA ARG A 398 8.56 -16.61 -0.45
C ARG A 398 7.14 -16.98 -0.87
N LYS A 399 6.95 -17.33 -2.15
CA LYS A 399 5.73 -18.03 -2.57
C LYS A 399 5.60 -19.35 -1.78
N PRO A 400 4.43 -19.65 -1.17
CA PRO A 400 4.21 -20.93 -0.50
C PRO A 400 4.59 -22.09 -1.42
N ASN A 401 5.41 -23.01 -0.90
CA ASN A 401 5.81 -24.22 -1.63
C ASN A 401 4.93 -25.40 -1.22
N GLY A 402 5.13 -26.58 -1.83
CA GLY A 402 4.33 -27.78 -1.54
C GLY A 402 4.20 -28.10 -0.04
N LYS A 403 5.25 -27.93 0.76
CA LYS A 403 5.19 -28.16 2.22
C LYS A 403 4.29 -27.17 2.97
N HIS A 404 4.22 -25.93 2.50
CA HIS A 404 3.28 -24.96 3.04
C HIS A 404 1.85 -25.29 2.58
N LEU A 405 1.67 -25.65 1.31
CA LEU A 405 0.36 -25.98 0.73
C LEU A 405 -0.24 -27.28 1.28
N GLU A 406 0.53 -28.11 1.99
CA GLU A 406 -0.02 -29.17 2.84
C GLU A 406 -0.98 -28.64 3.91
N PHE A 407 -0.89 -27.34 4.25
CA PHE A 407 -1.91 -26.66 5.07
C PHE A 407 -3.32 -26.96 4.58
N PHE A 408 -3.54 -26.88 3.27
CA PHE A 408 -4.82 -27.07 2.58
C PHE A 408 -5.10 -28.53 2.17
N LYS A 409 -4.42 -29.53 2.76
CA LYS A 409 -4.58 -30.93 2.32
C LYS A 409 -6.00 -31.48 2.46
N TYR A 410 -6.78 -30.96 3.42
CA TYR A 410 -8.17 -31.37 3.65
C TYR A 410 -9.19 -30.65 2.77
N ASN A 411 -8.79 -29.57 2.07
CA ASN A 411 -9.62 -28.93 1.06
C ASN A 411 -8.75 -28.51 -0.12
N LYS A 412 -8.75 -29.33 -1.18
CA LYS A 412 -7.90 -29.12 -2.36
C LYS A 412 -8.26 -27.85 -3.13
N ALA A 413 -9.50 -27.36 -3.04
CA ALA A 413 -9.92 -26.11 -3.71
C ALA A 413 -9.13 -24.89 -3.20
N LEU A 414 -8.65 -24.94 -1.95
CA LEU A 414 -7.89 -23.87 -1.32
C LEU A 414 -6.39 -23.88 -1.65
N LYS A 415 -5.90 -24.84 -2.45
CA LYS A 415 -4.46 -24.97 -2.75
C LYS A 415 -3.92 -23.88 -3.68
N ASP A 416 -4.78 -23.17 -4.41
CA ASP A 416 -4.37 -22.02 -5.24
C ASP A 416 -4.34 -20.70 -4.45
N PHE A 417 -3.95 -20.77 -3.17
CA PHE A 417 -3.81 -19.60 -2.33
C PHE A 417 -2.76 -18.62 -2.87
N LYS A 418 -3.20 -17.37 -3.09
CA LYS A 418 -2.37 -16.25 -3.53
C LYS A 418 -2.59 -15.08 -2.57
N SER A 419 -1.54 -14.66 -1.87
CA SER A 419 -1.61 -13.55 -0.90
C SER A 419 -2.17 -12.25 -1.47
N LEU A 420 -1.85 -11.92 -2.72
CA LEU A 420 -2.37 -10.71 -3.36
C LEU A 420 -3.89 -10.81 -3.59
N VAL A 421 -4.37 -11.97 -4.06
CA VAL A 421 -5.79 -12.23 -4.31
C VAL A 421 -6.57 -12.27 -3.01
N MET A 422 -6.03 -12.92 -1.98
CA MET A 422 -6.66 -12.94 -0.64
C MET A 422 -6.79 -11.52 -0.08
N ASN A 423 -5.70 -10.75 -0.08
CA ASN A 423 -5.72 -9.35 0.32
C ASN A 423 -6.62 -8.46 -0.55
N ARG A 424 -6.94 -8.83 -1.79
CA ARG A 424 -7.94 -8.11 -2.59
C ARG A 424 -9.34 -8.51 -2.14
N SER A 425 -9.57 -9.81 -1.95
CA SER A 425 -10.84 -10.39 -1.51
C SER A 425 -11.28 -9.85 -0.15
N THR A 426 -10.42 -9.90 0.87
CA THR A 426 -10.71 -9.36 2.21
C THR A 426 -11.09 -7.89 2.17
N MET A 427 -10.39 -7.09 1.36
CA MET A 427 -10.69 -5.66 1.21
C MET A 427 -12.01 -5.41 0.50
N VAL A 428 -12.33 -6.20 -0.51
CA VAL A 428 -13.61 -6.12 -1.25
C VAL A 428 -14.77 -6.49 -0.33
N TYR A 429 -14.66 -7.59 0.40
CA TYR A 429 -15.74 -8.03 1.29
C TYR A 429 -15.90 -7.12 2.51
N LEU A 430 -14.81 -6.57 3.06
CA LEU A 430 -14.89 -5.51 4.09
C LEU A 430 -15.58 -4.25 3.55
N PHE A 431 -15.26 -3.84 2.32
CA PHE A 431 -15.91 -2.69 1.70
C PHE A 431 -17.42 -2.93 1.56
N ASN A 432 -17.80 -4.08 1.00
CA ASN A 432 -19.22 -4.44 0.80
C ASN A 432 -19.97 -4.52 2.13
N SER A 433 -19.42 -5.16 3.17
CA SER A 433 -20.09 -5.25 4.47
C SER A 433 -20.34 -3.87 5.08
N ILE A 434 -19.44 -2.91 4.90
CA ILE A 434 -19.67 -1.54 5.39
C ILE A 434 -20.71 -0.83 4.53
N VAL A 435 -20.73 -1.06 3.21
CA VAL A 435 -21.72 -0.44 2.33
C VAL A 435 -23.13 -0.95 2.62
N ASP A 436 -23.28 -2.25 2.86
CA ASP A 436 -24.57 -2.92 3.01
C ASP A 436 -25.14 -2.77 4.43
N ASP A 437 -24.29 -2.84 5.47
CA ASP A 437 -24.76 -2.93 6.87
C ASP A 437 -24.47 -1.68 7.73
N SER A 438 -23.72 -0.68 7.25
CA SER A 438 -23.38 0.51 8.04
C SER A 438 -24.44 1.61 7.92
N PRO A 439 -24.79 2.33 9.02
CA PRO A 439 -25.57 3.57 8.94
C PRO A 439 -24.87 4.67 8.12
N ASP A 440 -23.53 4.58 7.98
CA ASP A 440 -22.71 5.48 7.19
C ASP A 440 -21.88 4.71 6.13
N PRO A 441 -22.50 4.29 5.00
CA PRO A 441 -21.82 3.63 3.88
C PRO A 441 -20.66 4.46 3.30
N GLU A 442 -20.67 5.77 3.55
CA GLU A 442 -19.66 6.74 3.12
C GLU A 442 -18.28 6.53 3.74
N LEU A 443 -18.23 5.86 4.88
CA LEU A 443 -16.96 5.57 5.54
C LEU A 443 -16.27 4.32 4.99
N ALA A 444 -16.93 3.53 4.12
CA ALA A 444 -16.38 2.30 3.56
C ALA A 444 -14.98 2.53 2.95
N LEU A 445 -14.84 3.54 2.09
CA LEU A 445 -13.53 3.90 1.49
C LEU A 445 -12.47 4.25 2.53
N THR A 446 -12.86 4.98 3.57
CA THR A 446 -11.95 5.44 4.63
C THR A 446 -11.45 4.24 5.45
N TYR A 447 -12.36 3.38 5.91
CA TYR A 447 -12.00 2.18 6.66
C TYR A 447 -11.15 1.24 5.84
N THR A 448 -11.52 0.98 4.58
CA THR A 448 -10.72 0.18 3.64
C THR A 448 -9.30 0.79 3.45
N GLN A 449 -9.16 2.11 3.39
CA GLN A 449 -7.82 2.74 3.31
C GLN A 449 -7.00 2.58 4.60
N LEU A 450 -7.65 2.76 5.76
CA LEU A 450 -7.03 2.62 7.07
C LEU A 450 -6.52 1.19 7.31
N THR A 451 -7.32 0.16 7.00
CA THR A 451 -6.94 -1.26 7.16
C THR A 451 -5.69 -1.64 6.36
N ARG A 452 -5.35 -0.88 5.31
CA ARG A 452 -4.19 -1.16 4.44
C ARG A 452 -3.08 -0.12 4.57
N SER A 453 -3.24 0.84 5.47
CA SER A 453 -2.29 1.93 5.71
C SER A 453 -1.85 2.61 4.40
N HIS A 454 -2.80 2.84 3.49
CA HIS A 454 -2.54 3.51 2.22
C HIS A 454 -2.86 5.00 2.30
N GLU A 455 -1.95 5.83 1.77
CA GLU A 455 -2.12 7.29 1.72
C GLU A 455 -2.74 7.80 0.41
N LYS A 456 -2.87 6.95 -0.62
CA LYS A 456 -3.33 7.36 -1.97
C LYS A 456 -4.62 6.68 -2.42
N GLU A 457 -5.60 7.50 -2.79
CA GLU A 457 -6.96 7.12 -3.25
C GLU A 457 -6.95 6.14 -4.44
N SER A 458 -5.98 6.27 -5.36
CA SER A 458 -5.89 5.46 -6.57
C SER A 458 -5.70 3.96 -6.31
N SER A 459 -5.17 3.61 -5.14
CA SER A 459 -4.96 2.21 -4.75
C SER A 459 -6.24 1.54 -4.25
N THR A 460 -7.21 2.32 -3.77
CA THR A 460 -8.51 1.84 -3.30
C THR A 460 -9.52 1.70 -4.43
N ALA A 461 -9.37 2.49 -5.50
CA ALA A 461 -10.22 2.45 -6.69
C ALA A 461 -10.26 1.08 -7.38
N VAL A 462 -9.22 0.25 -7.20
CA VAL A 462 -9.20 -1.14 -7.69
C VAL A 462 -10.29 -1.98 -7.02
N TYR A 463 -10.53 -1.78 -5.72
CA TYR A 463 -11.53 -2.53 -4.95
C TYR A 463 -12.96 -2.09 -5.28
N VAL A 464 -13.16 -0.79 -5.52
CA VAL A 464 -14.42 -0.19 -6.00
C VAL A 464 -14.77 -0.65 -7.42
N LYS A 465 -13.77 -0.95 -8.26
CA LYS A 465 -14.01 -1.47 -9.61
C LYS A 465 -14.32 -2.97 -9.61
N SER A 466 -13.79 -3.75 -8.67
CA SER A 466 -14.07 -5.19 -8.56
C SER A 466 -15.46 -5.51 -8.02
N THR A 467 -16.13 -4.58 -7.34
CA THR A 467 -17.52 -4.73 -6.88
C THR A 467 -18.56 -4.51 -8.00
N ASN A 468 -18.14 -4.17 -9.22
CA ASN A 468 -19.01 -4.00 -10.38
C ASN A 468 -19.49 -5.32 -11.02
N PHE A 469 -19.27 -6.48 -10.38
CA PHE A 469 -19.70 -7.78 -10.92
C PHE A 469 -21.24 -7.91 -10.95
N ASP A 470 -21.98 -7.25 -10.05
CA ASP A 470 -23.42 -7.52 -9.85
C ASP A 470 -24.34 -6.35 -10.24
N GLY A 471 -23.81 -5.30 -10.87
CA GLY A 471 -24.59 -4.21 -11.49
C GLY A 471 -25.31 -3.23 -10.55
N SER A 472 -25.85 -3.66 -9.40
CA SER A 472 -26.60 -2.81 -8.46
C SER A 472 -25.69 -1.97 -7.53
N LEU A 473 -24.56 -2.53 -7.11
CA LEU A 473 -23.54 -1.88 -6.25
C LEU A 473 -22.71 -0.79 -6.98
N GLY A 474 -22.79 -0.75 -8.31
CA GLY A 474 -22.01 0.19 -9.15
C GLY A 474 -22.37 1.64 -8.87
N ASN A 475 -23.65 1.94 -8.61
CA ASN A 475 -24.11 3.30 -8.32
C ASN A 475 -23.62 3.79 -6.96
N VAL A 476 -23.65 2.95 -5.92
CA VAL A 476 -23.20 3.35 -4.58
C VAL A 476 -21.70 3.61 -4.58
N SER A 477 -20.91 2.68 -5.13
CA SER A 477 -19.44 2.77 -5.11
C SER A 477 -18.91 3.93 -5.96
N LEU A 478 -19.53 4.22 -7.11
CA LEU A 478 -19.21 5.39 -7.93
C LEU A 478 -19.58 6.70 -7.22
N ASN A 479 -20.75 6.75 -6.58
CA ASN A 479 -21.18 7.90 -5.80
C ASN A 479 -20.27 8.17 -4.59
N LEU A 480 -19.81 7.12 -3.90
CA LEU A 480 -18.85 7.22 -2.81
C LEU A 480 -17.50 7.79 -3.26
N PHE A 481 -16.97 7.31 -4.37
CA PHE A 481 -15.73 7.86 -4.95
C PHE A 481 -15.90 9.32 -5.38
N ASN A 482 -17.03 9.63 -6.01
CA ASN A 482 -17.41 10.97 -6.45
C ASN A 482 -17.58 11.99 -5.33
N ARG A 483 -17.85 11.55 -4.09
CA ARG A 483 -18.00 12.42 -2.91
C ARG A 483 -16.67 12.78 -2.27
N GLY A 484 -15.61 12.01 -2.52
CA GLY A 484 -14.26 12.21 -1.98
C GLY A 484 -14.14 12.07 -0.45
N HIS A 485 -12.91 12.13 0.07
CA HIS A 485 -12.68 12.24 1.52
C HIS A 485 -13.40 13.46 2.09
N PHE A 486 -13.97 13.32 3.29
CA PHE A 486 -14.84 14.30 3.99
C PHE A 486 -16.29 14.43 3.49
N GLY A 487 -16.77 13.58 2.58
CA GLY A 487 -18.18 13.56 2.16
C GLY A 487 -19.19 13.45 3.32
N TRP A 488 -18.79 12.80 4.42
CA TRP A 488 -19.63 12.59 5.59
C TRP A 488 -20.08 13.90 6.27
N ILE A 489 -19.23 14.96 6.29
CA ILE A 489 -19.58 16.26 6.88
C ILE A 489 -20.69 16.92 6.06
N TYR A 490 -20.51 16.99 4.74
CA TYR A 490 -21.49 17.55 3.81
C TYR A 490 -22.80 16.75 3.84
N ASN A 491 -22.70 15.42 3.90
CA ASN A 491 -23.86 14.55 3.97
C ASN A 491 -24.63 14.72 5.29
N THR A 492 -23.92 14.85 6.41
CA THR A 492 -24.52 15.14 7.72
C THR A 492 -25.27 16.47 7.67
N LEU A 493 -24.69 17.53 7.07
CA LEU A 493 -25.38 18.81 6.90
C LEU A 493 -26.64 18.69 6.05
N ILE A 494 -26.57 17.95 4.93
CA ILE A 494 -27.74 17.69 4.08
C ILE A 494 -28.81 16.92 4.85
N LYS A 495 -28.43 15.89 5.63
CA LYS A 495 -29.36 15.15 6.50
C LYS A 495 -30.03 16.10 7.50
N LEU A 496 -29.26 16.92 8.22
CA LEU A 496 -29.78 17.87 9.20
C LEU A 496 -30.73 18.92 8.58
N MET A 497 -30.42 19.44 7.38
CA MET A 497 -31.32 20.36 6.68
C MET A 497 -32.63 19.71 6.23
N LEU A 498 -32.65 18.39 6.06
CA LEU A 498 -33.80 17.63 5.57
C LEU A 498 -34.54 16.86 6.67
N GLU A 499 -34.00 16.82 7.89
CA GLU A 499 -34.67 16.23 9.06
C GLU A 499 -36.02 16.90 9.33
N GLU A 500 -36.17 18.20 9.03
CA GLU A 500 -37.45 18.90 9.12
C GLU A 500 -38.49 18.43 8.10
N THR A 501 -38.08 17.82 6.98
CA THR A 501 -38.99 17.41 5.89
C THR A 501 -39.29 15.91 5.84
N LYS A 502 -38.72 15.10 6.76
CA LYS A 502 -38.81 13.61 6.77
C LYS A 502 -38.51 12.96 5.40
N THR A 503 -37.83 13.65 4.50
CA THR A 503 -37.64 13.20 3.13
C THR A 503 -36.25 12.61 2.97
N GLN A 504 -36.17 11.30 2.73
CA GLN A 504 -34.90 10.61 2.52
C GLN A 504 -34.52 10.73 1.04
N LEU A 505 -33.52 11.56 0.74
CA LEU A 505 -33.09 11.75 -0.64
C LEU A 505 -32.35 10.52 -1.19
N PRO A 506 -32.58 10.17 -2.48
CA PRO A 506 -31.77 9.21 -3.21
C PRO A 506 -30.27 9.52 -3.18
N ILE A 507 -29.43 8.48 -3.29
CA ILE A 507 -27.98 8.58 -3.08
C ILE A 507 -27.29 9.44 -4.14
N ASP A 508 -27.73 9.39 -5.38
CA ASP A 508 -27.27 10.19 -6.52
C ASP A 508 -27.59 11.68 -6.34
N VAL A 509 -28.81 12.00 -5.90
CA VAL A 509 -29.23 13.38 -5.60
C VAL A 509 -28.41 13.96 -4.45
N ARG A 510 -28.18 13.17 -3.39
CA ARG A 510 -27.28 13.56 -2.30
C ARG A 510 -25.85 13.79 -2.76
N THR A 511 -25.33 12.93 -3.64
CA THR A 511 -23.99 13.12 -4.20
C THR A 511 -23.88 14.42 -4.97
N HIS A 512 -24.91 14.78 -5.74
CA HIS A 512 -24.96 16.06 -6.44
C HIS A 512 -24.88 17.24 -5.47
N TYR A 513 -25.71 17.26 -4.43
CA TYR A 513 -25.65 18.33 -3.42
C TYR A 513 -24.29 18.40 -2.70
N ILE A 514 -23.69 17.25 -2.35
CA ILE A 514 -22.34 17.23 -1.75
C ILE A 514 -21.32 17.84 -2.71
N LYS A 515 -21.38 17.51 -4.01
CA LYS A 515 -20.46 18.07 -5.02
C LYS A 515 -20.63 19.58 -5.16
N GLU A 516 -21.85 20.09 -5.17
CA GLU A 516 -22.10 21.53 -5.26
C GLU A 516 -21.65 22.26 -3.99
N LEU A 517 -21.97 21.73 -2.79
CA LEU A 517 -21.51 22.32 -1.53
C LEU A 517 -19.98 22.36 -1.41
N ARG A 518 -19.27 21.35 -1.94
CA ARG A 518 -17.80 21.31 -1.98
C ARG A 518 -17.19 22.39 -2.86
N LYS A 519 -17.91 22.92 -3.86
CA LYS A 519 -17.43 24.04 -4.68
C LYS A 519 -17.50 25.36 -3.92
N GLU A 520 -18.46 25.49 -3.01
CA GLU A 520 -18.72 26.74 -2.29
C GLU A 520 -18.05 26.81 -0.91
N PHE A 521 -17.94 25.69 -0.20
CA PHE A 521 -17.42 25.64 1.17
C PHE A 521 -16.39 24.53 1.35
N SER A 522 -15.24 24.88 1.93
CA SER A 522 -14.24 23.91 2.37
C SER A 522 -14.66 23.20 3.66
N PRO A 523 -14.13 22.00 3.95
CA PRO A 523 -14.43 21.29 5.20
C PRO A 523 -14.10 22.11 6.45
N LYS A 524 -12.96 22.84 6.42
CA LYS A 524 -12.53 23.71 7.52
C LYS A 524 -13.56 24.81 7.81
N GLN A 525 -14.05 25.49 6.76
CA GLN A 525 -15.06 26.53 6.92
C GLN A 525 -16.35 25.98 7.52
N LEU A 526 -16.78 24.78 7.12
CA LEU A 526 -17.97 24.14 7.71
C LEU A 526 -17.78 23.77 9.19
N GLU A 527 -16.61 23.26 9.57
CA GLU A 527 -16.28 22.97 10.96
C GLU A 527 -16.21 24.24 11.82
N GLU A 528 -15.65 25.32 11.28
CA GLU A 528 -15.60 26.65 11.92
C GLU A 528 -17.01 27.20 12.14
N TRP A 529 -17.90 27.09 11.14
CA TRP A 529 -19.31 27.47 11.26
C TRP A 529 -20.05 26.62 12.29
N SER A 530 -19.88 25.30 12.26
CA SER A 530 -20.48 24.38 13.23
C SER A 530 -20.05 24.71 14.67
N THR A 531 -18.75 24.94 14.86
CA THR A 531 -18.17 25.34 16.15
C THR A 531 -18.71 26.69 16.62
N PHE A 532 -18.80 27.67 15.71
CA PHE A 532 -19.35 28.98 16.00
C PHE A 532 -20.81 28.91 16.43
N LEU A 533 -21.67 28.20 15.68
CA LEU A 533 -23.09 28.05 16.01
C LEU A 533 -23.29 27.33 17.36
N LYS A 534 -22.56 26.24 17.59
CA LYS A 534 -22.59 25.51 18.86
C LYS A 534 -22.19 26.41 20.04
N ASN A 535 -21.21 27.30 19.85
CA ASN A 535 -20.81 28.26 20.87
C ASN A 535 -21.86 29.35 21.12
N VAL A 536 -22.58 29.78 20.08
CA VAL A 536 -23.71 30.71 20.23
C VAL A 536 -24.83 30.08 21.06
N ASP A 537 -25.18 28.82 20.78
CA ASP A 537 -26.25 28.13 21.50
C ASP A 537 -25.88 27.84 22.96
N LYS A 538 -24.65 27.38 23.22
CA LYS A 538 -24.13 27.21 24.59
C LYS A 538 -24.23 28.48 25.44
N ARG A 539 -24.06 29.67 24.84
CA ARG A 539 -24.19 30.95 25.58
C ARG A 539 -25.64 31.30 25.90
N ARG A 540 -26.61 30.77 25.16
CA ARG A 540 -28.05 30.99 25.39
C ARG A 540 -28.65 30.02 26.40
N GLU A 541 -28.06 28.85 26.56
CA GLU A 541 -28.55 27.79 27.46
C GLU A 541 -28.79 28.27 28.92
N PRO A 542 -27.88 29.04 29.57
CA PRO A 542 -28.15 29.56 30.91
C PRO A 542 -29.35 30.52 30.95
N ILE A 543 -29.59 31.28 29.87
CA ILE A 543 -30.73 32.19 29.77
C ILE A 543 -32.02 31.38 29.67
N LEU A 544 -32.04 30.34 28.83
CA LEU A 544 -33.20 29.47 28.68
C LEU A 544 -33.53 28.75 29.99
N ASN A 545 -32.53 28.28 30.73
CA ASN A 545 -32.74 27.66 32.04
C ASN A 545 -33.33 28.65 33.04
N LYS A 546 -32.79 29.88 33.11
CA LYS A 546 -33.35 30.94 33.95
C LYS A 546 -34.79 31.31 33.58
N LEU A 547 -35.10 31.37 32.29
CA LEU A 547 -36.47 31.65 31.83
C LEU A 547 -37.46 30.54 32.18
N LYS A 548 -37.01 29.28 32.24
CA LYS A 548 -37.83 28.14 32.68
C LYS A 548 -38.14 28.14 34.18
N GLU A 549 -37.29 28.78 34.98
CA GLU A 549 -37.48 28.91 36.43
C GLU A 549 -38.50 30.00 36.81
N LEU A 550 -38.83 30.90 35.89
CA LEU A 550 -39.80 31.98 36.12
C LEU A 550 -41.24 31.44 36.09
N THR A 551 -42.07 31.99 36.98
CA THR A 551 -43.51 31.74 36.98
C THR A 551 -44.21 32.46 35.82
N THR A 552 -45.42 32.01 35.47
CA THR A 552 -46.23 32.62 34.42
C THR A 552 -46.50 34.12 34.66
N SER A 553 -46.59 34.56 35.92
CA SER A 553 -46.80 35.97 36.26
C SER A 553 -45.55 36.80 35.95
N GLU A 554 -44.38 36.32 36.40
CA GLU A 554 -43.09 36.98 36.17
C GLU A 554 -42.74 37.06 34.67
N ILE A 555 -43.07 36.01 33.91
CA ILE A 555 -42.91 36.03 32.44
C ILE A 555 -43.78 37.11 31.80
N LYS A 556 -45.04 37.26 32.23
CA LYS A 556 -45.94 38.30 31.70
C LYS A 556 -45.42 39.72 32.01
N GLU A 557 -44.92 39.94 33.21
CA GLU A 557 -44.31 41.22 33.61
C GLU A 557 -43.04 41.53 32.81
N LEU A 558 -42.16 40.53 32.63
CA LEU A 558 -40.95 40.66 31.82
C LEU A 558 -41.29 41.00 30.37
N ILE A 559 -42.22 40.27 29.77
CA ILE A 559 -42.71 40.55 28.40
C ILE A 559 -43.29 41.96 28.33
N GLY A 560 -44.16 42.33 29.27
CA GLY A 560 -44.75 43.67 29.32
C GLY A 560 -43.70 44.78 29.37
N SER A 561 -42.64 44.60 30.16
CA SER A 561 -41.54 45.55 30.29
C SER A 561 -40.72 45.68 28.99
N ILE A 562 -40.46 44.56 28.32
CA ILE A 562 -39.76 44.54 27.01
C ILE A 562 -40.59 45.27 25.94
N PHE A 563 -41.91 45.05 25.90
CA PHE A 563 -42.80 45.69 24.91
C PHE A 563 -42.98 47.19 25.16
N LYS A 564 -43.04 47.62 26.43
CA LYS A 564 -43.08 49.04 26.80
C LYS A 564 -41.76 49.76 26.54
N GLY A 565 -40.66 49.01 26.44
CA GLY A 565 -39.33 49.55 26.21
C GLY A 565 -38.57 49.91 27.49
N ASP A 566 -39.05 49.43 28.65
CA ASP A 566 -38.54 49.76 29.99
C ASP A 566 -37.23 49.02 30.34
N MET A 567 -36.69 48.23 29.40
CA MET A 567 -35.47 47.45 29.58
C MET A 567 -34.41 47.79 28.51
N PRO A 568 -33.97 49.06 28.40
CA PRO A 568 -33.14 49.50 27.29
C PRO A 568 -31.78 48.78 27.25
N SER A 569 -31.32 48.48 26.04
CA SER A 569 -29.94 48.06 25.78
C SER A 569 -29.02 49.26 25.53
N ARG A 570 -27.70 49.02 25.37
CA ARG A 570 -26.76 50.08 24.96
C ARG A 570 -26.94 50.52 23.50
N ASN A 571 -27.53 49.67 22.66
CA ASN A 571 -27.83 50.01 21.27
C ASN A 571 -29.24 50.58 21.15
N LYS A 572 -29.38 51.62 20.31
CA LYS A 572 -30.68 52.20 19.99
C LYS A 572 -31.60 51.13 19.40
N HIS A 573 -32.88 51.22 19.75
CA HIS A 573 -33.94 50.31 19.30
C HIS A 573 -33.70 48.84 19.69
N GLY A 574 -33.07 48.58 20.83
CA GLY A 574 -32.94 47.23 21.36
C GLY A 574 -33.12 47.19 22.88
N GLN A 575 -33.54 46.03 23.37
CA GLN A 575 -33.85 45.76 24.78
C GLN A 575 -32.85 44.76 25.38
N CYS A 576 -32.75 44.69 26.70
CA CYS A 576 -31.81 43.84 27.43
C CYS A 576 -32.52 43.03 28.52
N LEU A 577 -32.41 41.70 28.47
CA LEU A 577 -33.03 40.79 29.44
C LEU A 577 -32.55 40.95 30.89
N THR A 578 -31.41 41.61 31.10
CA THR A 578 -30.80 41.76 32.44
C THR A 578 -30.79 43.19 32.93
N TYR A 579 -31.48 44.12 32.25
CA TYR A 579 -31.59 45.51 32.69
C TYR A 579 -32.21 45.58 34.10
N PRO A 580 -31.69 46.42 35.03
CA PRO A 580 -30.57 47.37 34.86
C PRO A 580 -29.15 46.79 35.08
N ASP A 581 -29.03 45.58 35.61
CA ASP A 581 -27.75 44.97 35.99
C ASP A 581 -27.05 44.26 34.82
N CYS A 582 -26.30 45.04 34.04
CA CYS A 582 -25.59 44.53 32.86
C CYS A 582 -24.50 43.51 33.22
N LYS A 583 -24.69 42.26 32.80
CA LYS A 583 -23.71 41.18 32.98
C LYS A 583 -22.46 41.27 32.08
N LYS A 584 -22.41 42.22 31.14
CA LYS A 584 -21.30 42.43 30.19
C LYS A 584 -20.94 43.92 30.07
N PRO A 585 -20.49 44.58 31.16
CA PRO A 585 -20.32 46.03 31.18
C PRO A 585 -19.18 46.54 30.29
N HIS A 586 -18.26 45.67 29.87
CA HIS A 586 -17.13 46.00 29.01
C HIS A 586 -17.47 46.05 27.51
N LEU A 587 -18.64 45.56 27.09
CA LEU A 587 -19.02 45.55 25.67
C LEU A 587 -19.49 46.94 25.21
N LYS A 588 -18.85 47.49 24.18
CA LYS A 588 -19.28 48.75 23.55
C LYS A 588 -20.62 48.61 22.81
N SER A 589 -20.93 47.41 22.34
CA SER A 589 -22.13 47.07 21.56
C SER A 589 -22.78 45.78 22.09
N CYS A 590 -24.10 45.78 22.21
CA CYS A 590 -24.95 44.67 22.63
C CYS A 590 -25.24 43.67 21.50
N PHE A 591 -24.95 43.98 20.23
CA PHE A 591 -25.15 43.05 19.10
C PHE A 591 -24.45 41.70 19.27
N SER A 592 -23.38 41.67 20.07
CA SER A 592 -22.61 40.47 20.39
C SER A 592 -22.99 39.76 21.69
N CYS A 593 -23.99 40.28 22.41
CA CYS A 593 -24.40 39.86 23.75
C CYS A 593 -25.61 38.90 23.68
N GLU A 594 -25.54 37.81 24.44
CA GLU A 594 -26.60 36.80 24.53
C GLU A 594 -27.91 37.32 25.15
N TYR A 595 -27.84 38.40 25.95
CA TYR A 595 -29.00 39.03 26.61
C TYR A 595 -29.70 40.10 25.76
N PHE A 596 -29.21 40.37 24.55
CA PHE A 596 -29.71 41.42 23.68
C PHE A 596 -30.96 40.97 22.92
N ILE A 597 -31.99 41.81 22.94
CA ILE A 597 -33.24 41.64 22.20
C ILE A 597 -33.30 42.74 21.13
N PRO A 598 -32.96 42.44 19.86
CA PRO A 598 -33.06 43.41 18.78
C PRO A 598 -34.52 43.70 18.42
N GLN A 599 -34.83 44.96 18.10
CA GLN A 599 -36.09 45.32 17.44
C GLN A 599 -35.84 45.55 15.95
N VAL A 600 -36.91 45.71 15.15
CA VAL A 600 -36.78 45.83 13.69
C VAL A 600 -35.84 46.95 13.24
N TYR A 601 -35.88 48.12 13.88
CA TYR A 601 -35.03 49.26 13.51
C TYR A 601 -33.55 49.06 13.86
N THR A 602 -33.21 48.04 14.66
CA THR A 602 -31.82 47.62 14.89
C THR A 602 -31.12 47.21 13.58
N ILE A 603 -31.87 46.81 12.54
CA ILE A 603 -31.34 46.38 11.25
C ILE A 603 -30.60 47.51 10.51
N ILE A 604 -31.04 48.76 10.66
CA ILE A 604 -30.39 49.92 10.03
C ILE A 604 -28.96 50.06 10.56
N HIS A 605 -28.80 49.95 11.89
CA HIS A 605 -27.49 49.96 12.53
C HIS A 605 -26.66 48.72 12.20
N ALA A 606 -27.31 47.55 12.12
CA ALA A 606 -26.63 46.33 11.70
C ALA A 606 -26.06 46.45 10.28
N ASN A 607 -26.76 47.11 9.36
CA ASN A 607 -26.26 47.31 7.99
C ASN A 607 -24.95 48.08 7.96
N GLN A 608 -24.90 49.22 8.67
CA GLN A 608 -23.69 50.06 8.72
C GLN A 608 -22.49 49.28 9.25
N GLU A 609 -22.69 48.47 10.29
CA GLU A 609 -21.65 47.63 10.88
C GLU A 609 -21.23 46.50 9.95
N ILE A 610 -22.19 45.86 9.25
CA ILE A 610 -21.90 44.83 8.23
C ILE A 610 -21.03 45.40 7.12
N GLU A 611 -21.37 46.58 6.59
CA GLU A 611 -20.62 47.23 5.52
C GLU A 611 -19.19 47.55 5.95
N GLN A 612 -19.01 48.08 7.17
CA GLN A 612 -17.69 48.38 7.76
C GLN A 612 -16.85 47.13 7.99
N LEU A 613 -17.46 46.05 8.51
CA LEU A 613 -16.76 44.79 8.75
C LEU A 613 -16.31 44.15 7.44
N ILE A 614 -17.16 44.17 6.41
CA ILE A 614 -16.79 43.68 5.07
C ILE A 614 -15.61 44.49 4.52
N GLU A 615 -15.67 45.82 4.58
CA GLU A 615 -14.58 46.67 4.10
C GLU A 615 -13.27 46.44 4.87
N SER A 616 -13.36 46.27 6.19
CA SER A 616 -12.20 45.94 7.04
C SER A 616 -11.56 44.61 6.62
N ILE A 617 -12.38 43.57 6.41
CA ILE A 617 -11.92 42.24 5.97
C ILE A 617 -11.29 42.31 4.57
N GLU A 618 -11.86 43.09 3.64
CA GLU A 618 -11.34 43.23 2.28
C GLU A 618 -10.00 43.98 2.20
N THR A 619 -9.79 44.95 3.09
CA THR A 619 -8.67 45.90 2.98
C THR A 619 -7.49 45.59 3.91
N THR A 620 -7.73 44.87 5.01
CA THR A 620 -6.69 44.57 5.99
C THR A 620 -5.71 43.50 5.51
N LYS A 621 -4.45 43.61 5.93
CA LYS A 621 -3.41 42.60 5.68
C LYS A 621 -3.15 41.70 6.91
N TYR A 622 -3.78 42.00 8.04
CA TYR A 622 -3.51 41.33 9.31
C TYR A 622 -4.54 40.22 9.57
N GLU A 623 -4.07 38.98 9.62
CA GLU A 623 -4.89 37.78 9.84
C GLU A 623 -5.73 37.88 11.13
N THR A 624 -5.17 38.39 12.22
CA THR A 624 -5.88 38.56 13.50
C THR A 624 -7.06 39.54 13.42
N ILE A 625 -6.99 40.53 12.52
CA ILE A 625 -8.10 41.46 12.27
C ILE A 625 -9.18 40.75 11.45
N ILE A 626 -8.78 39.98 10.43
CA ILE A 626 -9.69 39.16 9.62
C ILE A 626 -10.47 38.20 10.51
N GLU A 627 -9.81 37.47 11.42
CA GLU A 627 -10.46 36.54 12.35
C GLU A 627 -11.47 37.26 13.27
N ARG A 628 -11.04 38.37 13.89
CA ARG A 628 -11.89 39.16 14.79
C ARG A 628 -13.14 39.68 14.07
N ASP A 629 -12.94 40.28 12.90
CA ASP A 629 -14.01 40.94 12.15
C ASP A 629 -14.93 39.90 11.48
N SER A 630 -14.40 38.77 11.04
CA SER A 630 -15.18 37.61 10.58
C SER A 630 -16.11 37.12 11.69
N HIS A 631 -15.61 36.98 12.92
CA HIS A 631 -16.43 36.58 14.06
C HIS A 631 -17.56 37.58 14.36
N PHE A 632 -17.31 38.89 14.26
CA PHE A 632 -18.37 39.90 14.42
C PHE A 632 -19.37 39.88 13.27
N LEU A 633 -18.90 39.78 12.03
CA LEU A 633 -19.74 39.72 10.84
C LEU A 633 -20.71 38.52 10.92
N LYS A 634 -20.20 37.34 11.29
CA LYS A 634 -21.02 36.13 11.50
C LYS A 634 -22.18 36.39 12.49
N LYS A 635 -21.96 37.16 13.56
CA LYS A 635 -23.03 37.51 14.52
C LYS A 635 -24.07 38.46 13.96
N TYR A 636 -23.65 39.49 13.22
CA TYR A 636 -24.60 40.41 12.57
C TYR A 636 -25.45 39.69 11.51
N LEU A 637 -24.84 38.79 10.73
CA LEU A 637 -25.57 37.95 9.78
C LEU A 637 -26.60 37.03 10.46
N LEU A 638 -26.31 36.48 11.64
CA LEU A 638 -27.30 35.70 12.42
C LEU A 638 -28.50 36.55 12.85
N ILE A 639 -28.27 37.80 13.25
CA ILE A 639 -29.35 38.73 13.62
C ILE A 639 -30.21 39.06 12.39
N LEU A 640 -29.57 39.31 11.26
CA LEU A 640 -30.26 39.55 9.99
C LEU A 640 -31.10 38.33 9.57
N ASN A 641 -30.54 37.12 9.67
CA ASN A 641 -31.27 35.89 9.38
C ASN A 641 -32.49 35.70 10.30
N LYS A 642 -32.34 36.00 11.60
CA LYS A 642 -33.45 35.98 12.56
C LYS A 642 -34.54 37.01 12.22
N ALA A 643 -34.14 38.20 11.76
CA ALA A 643 -35.09 39.21 11.33
C ALA A 643 -35.87 38.76 10.07
N ILE A 644 -35.18 38.14 9.11
CA ILE A 644 -35.81 37.58 7.90
C ILE A 644 -36.80 36.47 8.28
N SER A 645 -36.44 35.58 9.21
CA SER A 645 -37.33 34.49 9.63
C SER A 645 -38.59 34.99 10.35
N VAL A 646 -38.49 36.10 11.10
CA VAL A 646 -39.62 36.65 11.89
C VAL A 646 -40.52 37.57 11.05
N TYR A 647 -39.94 38.47 10.26
CA TYR A 647 -40.70 39.52 9.57
C TYR A 647 -40.84 39.29 8.06
N GLY A 648 -40.13 38.30 7.51
CA GLY A 648 -40.13 37.99 6.09
C GLY A 648 -39.15 38.83 5.28
N GLN A 649 -38.54 38.21 4.27
CA GLN A 649 -37.49 38.82 3.44
C GLN A 649 -37.93 40.15 2.80
N LYS A 650 -39.11 40.20 2.16
CA LYS A 650 -39.62 41.38 1.46
C LYS A 650 -39.77 42.61 2.36
N TYR A 651 -40.04 42.39 3.65
CA TYR A 651 -40.17 43.46 4.63
C TYR A 651 -38.80 43.95 5.10
N ILE A 652 -37.86 43.03 5.37
CA ILE A 652 -36.48 43.38 5.72
C ILE A 652 -35.78 44.15 4.60
N GLU A 653 -36.05 43.82 3.33
CA GLU A 653 -35.52 44.55 2.16
C GLU A 653 -35.93 46.04 2.11
N LYS A 654 -36.87 46.50 2.94
CA LYS A 654 -37.20 47.93 3.10
C LYS A 654 -36.20 48.69 3.96
N PHE A 655 -35.37 47.98 4.73
CA PHE A 655 -34.37 48.56 5.63
C PHE A 655 -32.94 48.37 5.12
N ILE A 656 -32.70 47.38 4.27
CA ILE A 656 -31.35 46.94 3.88
C ILE A 656 -31.35 46.26 2.50
N ASP A 657 -30.28 46.45 1.73
CA ASP A 657 -30.11 45.74 0.45
C ASP A 657 -29.51 44.34 0.68
N LEU A 658 -30.39 43.35 0.84
CA LEU A 658 -29.98 41.96 1.02
C LEU A 658 -29.21 41.38 -0.18
N LYS A 659 -29.46 41.87 -1.40
CA LYS A 659 -28.79 41.37 -2.59
C LYS A 659 -27.35 41.84 -2.63
N ASP A 660 -27.11 43.11 -2.31
CA ASP A 660 -25.75 43.65 -2.25
C ASP A 660 -24.93 42.98 -1.14
N ILE A 661 -25.48 42.85 0.07
CA ILE A 661 -24.81 42.17 1.19
C ILE A 661 -24.44 40.75 0.80
N ARG A 662 -25.36 39.98 0.21
CA ARG A 662 -25.09 38.60 -0.19
C ARG A 662 -23.94 38.54 -1.20
N LYS A 663 -23.95 39.43 -2.19
CA LYS A 663 -22.88 39.51 -3.20
C LYS A 663 -21.52 39.83 -2.56
N ARG A 664 -21.47 40.79 -1.64
CA ARG A 664 -20.24 41.20 -0.94
C ARG A 664 -19.72 40.12 0.00
N VAL A 665 -20.60 39.47 0.77
CA VAL A 665 -20.24 38.35 1.64
C VAL A 665 -19.69 37.17 0.83
N LEU A 666 -20.29 36.83 -0.31
CA LEU A 666 -19.77 35.77 -1.20
C LEU A 666 -18.37 36.08 -1.73
N LYS A 667 -18.08 37.34 -2.04
CA LYS A 667 -16.76 37.78 -2.50
C LYS A 667 -15.68 37.58 -1.44
N ILE A 668 -15.98 37.81 -0.16
CA ILE A 668 -15.03 37.63 0.96
C ILE A 668 -15.05 36.23 1.57
N SER A 669 -15.98 35.37 1.19
CA SER A 669 -16.13 34.00 1.72
C SER A 669 -14.82 33.19 1.76
N PRO A 670 -13.93 33.23 0.74
CA PRO A 670 -12.67 32.48 0.78
C PRO A 670 -11.69 32.91 1.88
N ILE A 671 -11.88 34.11 2.45
CA ILE A 671 -11.01 34.73 3.44
C ILE A 671 -11.66 34.76 4.83
N LEU A 672 -12.93 34.38 4.95
CA LEU A 672 -13.63 34.31 6.24
C LEU A 672 -13.11 33.12 7.05
N VAL A 673 -12.78 33.39 8.32
CA VAL A 673 -12.32 32.41 9.31
C VAL A 673 -13.35 32.24 10.41
#